data_AF-A0A0Q9S8Y8-F1
#
_entry.id   AF-A0A0Q9S8Y8-F1
#
_cell.length_a   1.000
_cell.length_b   1.000
_cell.length_c   1.000
_cell.angle_alpha   90.00
_cell.angle_beta   90.00
_cell.angle_gamma   90.00
#
_symmetry.space_group_name_H-M   'P 1'
#
loop_
_entity.id
_entity.type
_entity.pdbx_description
1 polymer ?
#
loop_
_entity_poly.entity_id
_entity_poly.type
_entity_poly.pdbx_seq_one_letter_code
_entity_poly.pdbx_strand_id
1 'polypeptide(L)'
;MEFRLLGVMEVRDATGPIELPSGRGRALLAILALHAGEPVAAERLTDELWSGVPPATAATVVHGLVSRLRRVLPKDGGAGQQVLETVGRGYRLTVDPDSVDAIRFGRLVTEAHGADPTTRSKVLSSALALWRGPALADFTYEPFAQRTIRALEEARIQASEDLRDAELELGRADEVIPRVRELIDAHPFRERLHGLLMTALYRSGRQAEALAAYAAARELLRDELGIEPGPSLQSLEAAILRQDASLATPAREASAPPRGETPRWLPRERRRVTVAVVDVAPFADVDRDPETQARAGAVAVQVATEVLTSHGARVERSLGDELIAFFGFPVSHEDDALRAVRAVLDVRLKVHTYDAGDGVRPRTQAGIDTGDIVIAGPAGALPDVVTGPVISTARRLALAAAGGEVLIGPGTLRVVRGSVIVRPVEKASGWLVLELAPSIAPIARTSDVPMVARDEEISLLRAAFRRAVRSGAPVRVTVVGDAGIGKSRLAREVVASLAADARAITIRCGPPDGALGFHPVRQAVVEAAGALGWRGLHALLETAADGASAVDEVASAVALRAPFATADELAPPTVHLLEALASQSPLVVVLDDLHWADAAFLGLVERVEAMKGSVLLLGLMRPDDKTPATGPDVLQLEPLQDSDVARLVVGQGGPATPGALRRIVELAQGNPLYAEQLLAASEDGELDTIPASLVGLLSMRLDRLGPGERDVLRCASVGGLDVDLDAVRDLLPPEAAPFIVTHLDALVKKRFLAGGSGDGLRFAHILLQIAAYQSLTTPDRMRLQAAFEGRATRHSAPLTGPSK
;
A
#
# COMPACT_ATOMS: atom_id res chain seq x y z
N MET A 1 -23.84 -35.91 35.77
CA MET A 1 -24.83 -34.91 35.33
C MET A 1 -24.08 -33.73 34.76
N GLU A 2 -24.69 -32.95 33.86
CA GLU A 2 -24.14 -31.72 33.31
C GLU A 2 -25.17 -30.59 33.44
N PHE A 3 -24.73 -29.43 33.92
CA PHE A 3 -25.52 -28.20 34.00
C PHE A 3 -24.99 -27.23 32.96
N ARG A 4 -25.83 -26.88 32.00
CA ARG A 4 -25.43 -26.06 30.86
C ARG A 4 -26.13 -24.70 30.90
N LEU A 5 -25.40 -23.67 31.29
CA LEU A 5 -25.83 -22.28 31.51
C LEU A 5 -25.29 -21.31 30.45
N LEU A 6 -24.31 -21.71 29.63
CA LEU A 6 -23.74 -20.90 28.55
C LEU A 6 -24.61 -21.01 27.28
N GLY A 7 -25.85 -20.55 27.39
CA GLY A 7 -26.90 -20.69 26.39
C GLY A 7 -28.27 -20.84 27.05
N VAL A 8 -29.22 -21.46 26.34
CA VAL A 8 -30.47 -21.93 26.96
C VAL A 8 -30.14 -22.97 28.04
N MET A 9 -30.74 -22.80 29.22
CA MET A 9 -30.46 -23.63 30.38
C MET A 9 -30.92 -25.07 30.12
N GLU A 10 -29.98 -26.00 30.23
CA GLU A 10 -30.23 -27.43 30.11
C GLU A 10 -29.57 -28.17 31.26
N VAL A 11 -30.23 -29.20 31.77
CA VAL A 11 -29.61 -30.18 32.69
C VAL A 11 -29.70 -31.53 32.03
N ARG A 12 -28.58 -32.26 32.00
CA ARG A 12 -28.50 -33.57 31.35
C ARG A 12 -27.92 -34.60 32.30
N ASP A 13 -28.39 -35.84 32.20
CA ASP A 13 -27.77 -37.00 32.83
C ASP A 13 -27.30 -38.00 31.76
N ALA A 14 -26.94 -39.21 32.19
CA ALA A 14 -26.49 -40.27 31.28
C ALA A 14 -27.58 -40.75 30.30
N THR A 15 -28.86 -40.46 30.58
CA THR A 15 -30.02 -40.90 29.79
C THR A 15 -30.56 -39.82 28.86
N GLY A 16 -30.31 -38.53 29.12
CA GLY A 16 -30.76 -37.44 28.26
C GLY A 16 -30.98 -36.11 28.98
N PRO A 17 -31.68 -35.15 28.35
CA PRO A 17 -32.10 -33.92 28.99
C PRO A 17 -33.18 -34.17 30.05
N ILE A 18 -33.07 -33.47 31.17
CA ILE A 18 -34.01 -33.52 32.29
C ILE A 18 -35.01 -32.36 32.18
N GLU A 19 -36.30 -32.66 32.24
CA GLU A 19 -37.36 -31.63 32.21
C GLU A 19 -37.40 -30.82 33.51
N LEU A 20 -36.99 -29.56 33.43
CA LEU A 20 -36.94 -28.67 34.60
C LEU A 20 -38.29 -27.97 34.85
N PRO A 21 -38.67 -27.73 36.13
CA PRO A 21 -39.83 -26.92 36.47
C PRO A 21 -39.73 -25.50 35.91
N SER A 22 -40.77 -25.00 35.25
CA SER A 22 -40.77 -23.67 34.64
C SER A 22 -40.69 -22.51 35.65
N GLY A 23 -40.32 -21.32 35.16
CA GLY A 23 -40.28 -20.09 35.96
C GLY A 23 -39.24 -20.13 37.08
N ARG A 24 -39.65 -19.75 38.31
CA ARG A 24 -38.75 -19.59 39.47
C ARG A 24 -37.99 -20.87 39.86
N GLY A 25 -38.45 -22.06 39.47
CA GLY A 25 -37.73 -23.31 39.70
C GLY A 25 -36.43 -23.41 38.92
N ARG A 26 -36.45 -23.02 37.63
CA ARG A 26 -35.25 -22.90 36.79
C ARG A 26 -34.28 -21.84 37.31
N ALA A 27 -34.80 -20.66 37.70
CA ALA A 27 -33.98 -19.59 38.26
C ALA A 27 -33.27 -20.01 39.55
N LEU A 28 -33.97 -20.69 40.47
CA LEU A 28 -33.38 -21.19 41.72
C LEU A 28 -32.25 -22.19 41.43
N LEU A 29 -32.45 -23.09 40.47
CA LEU A 29 -31.43 -24.06 40.08
C LEU A 29 -30.23 -23.38 39.40
N ALA A 30 -30.46 -22.35 38.57
CA ALA A 30 -29.39 -21.58 37.95
C ALA A 30 -28.51 -20.87 39.00
N ILE A 31 -29.12 -20.23 40.01
CA ILE A 31 -28.39 -19.58 41.11
C ILE A 31 -27.51 -20.59 41.86
N LEU A 32 -28.07 -21.76 42.18
CA LEU A 32 -27.34 -22.82 42.87
C LEU A 32 -26.25 -23.46 42.01
N ALA A 33 -26.46 -23.60 40.71
CA ALA A 33 -25.46 -24.13 39.78
C ALA A 33 -24.28 -23.17 39.60
N LEU A 34 -24.52 -21.85 39.63
CA LEU A 34 -23.45 -20.84 39.64
C LEU A 34 -22.60 -20.86 40.92
N HIS A 35 -23.12 -21.45 42.00
CA HIS A 35 -22.43 -21.66 43.27
C HIS A 35 -22.27 -23.16 43.58
N ALA A 36 -22.05 -23.99 42.56
CA ALA A 36 -21.96 -25.44 42.74
C ALA A 36 -20.88 -25.82 43.76
N GLY A 37 -21.21 -26.74 44.67
CA GLY A 37 -20.36 -27.12 45.80
C GLY A 37 -20.44 -26.20 47.02
N GLU A 38 -20.98 -24.98 46.89
CA GLU A 38 -21.08 -24.00 47.98
C GLU A 38 -22.51 -23.93 48.57
N PRO A 39 -22.66 -23.71 49.89
CA PRO A 39 -23.97 -23.51 50.51
C PRO A 39 -24.47 -22.08 50.27
N VAL A 40 -25.64 -21.93 49.65
CA VAL A 40 -26.33 -20.63 49.45
C VAL A 40 -27.45 -20.49 50.47
N ALA A 41 -27.44 -19.39 51.23
CA ALA A 41 -28.46 -19.12 52.26
C ALA A 41 -29.87 -18.98 51.66
N ALA A 42 -30.89 -19.48 52.36
CA ALA A 42 -32.27 -19.39 51.89
C ALA A 42 -32.77 -17.93 51.76
N GLU A 43 -32.27 -17.05 52.62
CA GLU A 43 -32.50 -15.59 52.56
C GLU A 43 -31.96 -15.01 51.25
N ARG A 44 -30.70 -15.33 50.90
CA ARG A 44 -30.09 -14.90 49.64
C ARG A 44 -30.82 -15.45 48.40
N LEU A 45 -31.23 -16.71 48.42
CA LEU A 45 -32.07 -17.28 47.33
C LEU A 45 -33.41 -16.55 47.22
N THR A 46 -33.97 -16.10 48.34
CA THR A 46 -35.21 -15.33 48.36
C THR A 46 -35.00 -13.94 47.76
N ASP A 47 -33.92 -13.26 48.10
CA ASP A 47 -33.62 -11.93 47.55
C ASP A 47 -33.30 -12.00 46.05
N GLU A 48 -32.54 -13.01 45.60
CA GLU A 48 -32.19 -13.16 44.17
C GLU A 48 -33.39 -13.59 43.30
N LEU A 49 -34.34 -14.36 43.84
CA LEU A 49 -35.54 -14.79 43.09
C LEU A 49 -36.67 -13.76 43.04
N TRP A 50 -36.68 -12.81 43.97
CA TRP A 50 -37.65 -11.74 44.03
C TRP A 50 -36.92 -10.40 43.97
N SER A 51 -36.85 -9.83 42.77
CA SER A 51 -36.25 -8.52 42.47
C SER A 51 -37.04 -7.36 43.10
N GLY A 52 -37.05 -7.25 44.43
CA GLY A 52 -37.84 -6.30 45.22
C GLY A 52 -38.12 -6.79 46.63
N VAL A 53 -39.24 -6.36 47.25
CA VAL A 53 -39.65 -6.85 48.58
C VAL A 53 -40.28 -8.25 48.43
N PRO A 54 -39.67 -9.32 48.97
CA PRO A 54 -40.24 -10.66 48.87
C PRO A 54 -41.55 -10.75 49.68
N PRO A 55 -42.56 -11.51 49.20
CA PRO A 55 -43.77 -11.75 49.98
C PRO A 55 -43.44 -12.53 51.26
N ALA A 56 -44.24 -12.38 52.31
CA ALA A 56 -44.05 -13.08 53.59
C ALA A 56 -44.00 -14.63 53.44
N THR A 57 -44.49 -15.16 52.33
CA THR A 57 -44.49 -16.60 51.99
C THR A 57 -43.28 -17.06 51.18
N ALA A 58 -42.32 -16.18 50.86
CA ALA A 58 -41.24 -16.48 49.92
C ALA A 58 -40.34 -17.64 50.38
N ALA A 59 -40.00 -17.71 51.67
CA ALA A 59 -39.26 -18.84 52.23
C ALA A 59 -39.98 -20.18 52.00
N THR A 60 -41.31 -20.23 52.22
CA THR A 60 -42.14 -21.41 51.95
C THR A 60 -42.15 -21.78 50.47
N VAL A 61 -42.16 -20.78 49.57
CA VAL A 61 -42.06 -21.00 48.12
C VAL A 61 -40.70 -21.59 47.75
N VAL A 62 -39.59 -21.08 48.30
CA VAL A 62 -38.24 -21.64 48.09
C VAL A 62 -38.17 -23.11 48.53
N HIS A 63 -38.69 -23.45 49.73
CA HIS A 63 -38.79 -24.84 50.20
C HIS A 63 -39.59 -25.73 49.21
N GLY A 64 -40.70 -25.22 48.69
CA GLY A 64 -41.53 -25.91 47.71
C GLY A 64 -40.81 -26.15 46.37
N LEU A 65 -40.07 -25.16 45.88
CA LEU A 65 -39.26 -25.26 44.66
C LEU A 65 -38.13 -26.28 44.83
N VAL A 66 -37.41 -26.25 45.95
CA VAL A 66 -36.37 -27.24 46.28
C VAL A 66 -36.94 -28.66 46.33
N SER A 67 -38.10 -28.86 46.96
CA SER A 67 -38.77 -30.16 47.01
C SER A 67 -39.13 -30.69 45.62
N ARG A 68 -39.59 -29.81 44.71
CA ARG A 68 -39.86 -30.18 43.31
C ARG A 68 -38.58 -30.53 42.57
N LEU A 69 -37.52 -29.73 42.68
CA LEU A 69 -36.23 -30.00 42.05
C LEU A 69 -35.63 -31.33 42.52
N ARG A 70 -35.72 -31.67 43.81
CA ARG A 70 -35.27 -32.96 44.35
C ARG A 70 -35.98 -34.19 43.77
N ARG A 71 -37.21 -34.02 43.25
CA ARG A 71 -37.96 -35.12 42.61
C ARG A 71 -37.52 -35.36 41.18
N VAL A 72 -37.07 -34.31 40.51
CA VAL A 72 -36.69 -34.33 39.10
C VAL A 72 -35.20 -34.61 38.94
N LEU A 73 -34.35 -34.11 39.85
CA LEU A 73 -32.92 -34.37 39.85
C LEU A 73 -32.63 -35.77 40.42
N PRO A 74 -31.86 -36.62 39.70
CA PRO A 74 -31.53 -37.97 40.17
C PRO A 74 -30.69 -37.95 41.46
N LYS A 75 -30.67 -39.09 42.18
CA LYS A 75 -29.82 -39.29 43.36
C LYS A 75 -28.43 -39.76 42.92
N ASP A 76 -27.58 -38.85 42.48
CA ASP A 76 -26.19 -39.18 42.11
C ASP A 76 -25.20 -38.05 42.49
N GLY A 77 -25.30 -37.58 43.74
CA GLY A 77 -24.08 -37.13 44.45
C GLY A 77 -23.43 -38.39 44.98
N GLY A 78 -22.23 -38.75 44.51
CA GLY A 78 -21.60 -40.06 44.77
C GLY A 78 -21.90 -40.66 46.15
N ALA A 79 -22.24 -41.95 46.19
CA ALA A 79 -22.75 -42.70 47.35
C ALA A 79 -24.24 -42.47 47.71
N GLY A 80 -25.10 -42.18 46.75
CA GLY A 80 -26.57 -42.16 46.93
C GLY A 80 -27.11 -40.92 47.67
N GLN A 81 -26.31 -39.86 47.76
CA GLN A 81 -26.69 -38.58 48.35
C GLN A 81 -27.56 -37.76 47.40
N GLN A 82 -28.43 -36.92 47.97
CA GLN A 82 -29.26 -36.02 47.17
C GLN A 82 -28.36 -34.94 46.54
N VAL A 83 -28.48 -34.75 45.23
CA VAL A 83 -27.75 -33.70 44.49
C VAL A 83 -28.03 -32.29 45.02
N LEU A 84 -29.19 -32.08 45.64
CA LEU A 84 -29.58 -30.82 46.27
C LEU A 84 -29.76 -31.00 47.79
N GLU A 85 -28.73 -30.66 48.55
CA GLU A 85 -28.69 -30.84 50.00
C GLU A 85 -29.16 -29.60 50.75
N THR A 86 -29.74 -29.81 51.93
CA THR A 86 -30.00 -28.72 52.88
C THR A 86 -28.82 -28.65 53.84
N VAL A 87 -28.11 -27.52 53.85
CA VAL A 87 -26.91 -27.30 54.67
C VAL A 87 -27.15 -26.08 55.55
N GLY A 88 -27.24 -26.30 56.87
CA GLY A 88 -27.59 -25.23 57.81
C GLY A 88 -28.95 -24.60 57.49
N ARG A 89 -28.96 -23.27 57.25
CA ARG A 89 -30.15 -22.50 56.84
C ARG A 89 -30.21 -22.24 55.32
N GLY A 90 -29.49 -23.03 54.53
CA GLY A 90 -29.39 -22.86 53.08
C GLY A 90 -29.43 -24.17 52.32
N TYR A 91 -29.07 -24.09 51.04
CA TYR A 91 -29.05 -25.21 50.13
C TYR A 91 -27.73 -25.26 49.36
N ARG A 92 -27.28 -26.47 49.04
CA ARG A 92 -26.06 -26.71 48.26
C ARG A 92 -26.37 -27.64 47.10
N LEU A 93 -25.90 -27.29 45.91
CA LEU A 93 -25.87 -28.22 44.79
C LEU A 93 -24.56 -29.02 44.85
N THR A 94 -24.65 -30.28 45.25
CA THR A 94 -23.50 -31.18 45.46
C THR A 94 -23.19 -31.93 44.17
N VAL A 95 -22.49 -31.25 43.26
CA VAL A 95 -21.99 -31.79 41.99
C VAL A 95 -20.54 -31.37 41.78
N ASP A 96 -19.82 -32.09 40.93
CA ASP A 96 -18.50 -31.65 40.46
C ASP A 96 -18.63 -30.26 39.84
N PRO A 97 -17.89 -29.22 40.29
CA PRO A 97 -17.94 -27.89 39.69
C PRO A 97 -17.67 -27.91 38.18
N ASP A 98 -16.83 -28.82 37.67
CA ASP A 98 -16.55 -28.97 36.24
C ASP A 98 -17.74 -29.54 35.44
N SER A 99 -18.78 -30.03 36.13
CA SER A 99 -20.04 -30.41 35.49
C SER A 99 -20.94 -29.22 35.16
N VAL A 100 -20.61 -28.02 35.64
CA VAL A 100 -21.28 -26.77 35.29
C VAL A 100 -20.45 -26.05 34.23
N ASP A 101 -20.99 -25.88 33.02
CA ASP A 101 -20.26 -25.32 31.89
C ASP A 101 -19.67 -23.93 32.16
N ALA A 102 -20.38 -23.06 32.89
CA ALA A 102 -19.92 -21.72 33.27
C ALA A 102 -18.71 -21.75 34.22
N ILE A 103 -18.69 -22.68 35.19
CA ILE A 103 -17.56 -22.84 36.12
C ILE A 103 -16.37 -23.46 35.38
N ARG A 104 -16.63 -24.50 34.58
CA ARG A 104 -15.62 -25.16 33.75
C ARG A 104 -14.98 -24.17 32.77
N PHE A 105 -15.77 -23.29 32.15
CA PHE A 105 -15.27 -22.21 31.29
C PHE A 105 -14.30 -21.30 32.04
N GLY A 106 -14.70 -20.79 33.21
CA GLY A 106 -13.83 -19.93 34.04
C GLY A 106 -12.52 -20.62 34.44
N ARG A 107 -12.58 -21.92 34.78
CA ARG A 107 -11.40 -22.72 35.10
C ARG A 107 -10.46 -22.86 33.89
N LEU A 108 -10.99 -23.18 32.71
CA LEU A 108 -10.19 -23.32 31.49
C LEU A 108 -9.55 -21.98 31.07
N VAL A 109 -10.26 -20.85 31.20
CA VAL A 109 -9.69 -19.51 30.96
C VAL A 109 -8.55 -19.20 31.93
N THR A 110 -8.71 -19.62 33.19
CA THR A 110 -7.65 -19.48 34.20
C THR A 110 -6.46 -20.41 33.91
N GLU A 111 -6.71 -21.64 33.50
CA GLU A 111 -5.68 -22.62 33.11
C GLU A 111 -4.87 -22.15 31.89
N ALA A 112 -5.49 -21.41 30.97
CA ALA A 112 -4.82 -20.83 29.82
C ALA A 112 -3.83 -19.71 30.20
N HIS A 113 -3.99 -19.05 31.35
CA HIS A 113 -3.07 -17.99 31.78
C HIS A 113 -1.68 -18.56 32.08
N GLY A 114 -0.65 -18.00 31.42
CA GLY A 114 0.74 -18.44 31.58
C GLY A 114 1.09 -19.76 30.86
N ALA A 115 0.14 -20.37 30.15
CA ALA A 115 0.40 -21.54 29.32
C ALA A 115 1.15 -21.17 28.02
N ASP A 116 1.94 -22.12 27.50
CA ASP A 116 2.58 -21.98 26.20
C ASP A 116 1.53 -21.82 25.08
N PRO A 117 1.88 -21.20 23.93
CA PRO A 117 0.90 -20.85 22.89
C PRO A 117 0.08 -22.05 22.40
N THR A 118 0.67 -23.25 22.36
CA THR A 118 0.01 -24.47 21.88
C THR A 118 -1.07 -24.93 22.87
N THR A 119 -0.72 -24.97 24.15
CA THR A 119 -1.63 -25.35 25.23
C THR A 119 -2.72 -24.29 25.38
N ARG A 120 -2.35 -23.00 25.38
CA ARG A 120 -3.28 -21.86 25.46
C ARG A 120 -4.35 -21.93 24.36
N SER A 121 -3.94 -22.13 23.10
CA SER A 121 -4.84 -22.26 21.96
C SER A 121 -5.82 -23.44 22.12
N LYS A 122 -5.34 -24.61 22.55
CA LYS A 122 -6.19 -25.80 22.76
C LYS A 122 -7.20 -25.61 23.90
N VAL A 123 -6.74 -25.10 25.05
CA VAL A 123 -7.55 -24.91 26.25
C VAL A 123 -8.63 -23.85 26.00
N LEU A 124 -8.27 -22.71 25.41
CA LEU A 124 -9.24 -21.65 25.08
C LEU A 124 -10.24 -22.09 24.00
N SER A 125 -9.81 -22.85 22.99
CA SER A 125 -10.75 -23.43 22.01
C SER A 125 -11.76 -24.35 22.69
N SER A 126 -11.31 -25.18 23.64
CA SER A 126 -12.19 -26.06 24.42
C SER A 126 -13.15 -25.29 25.32
N ALA A 127 -12.69 -24.18 25.91
CA ALA A 127 -13.50 -23.29 26.73
C ALA A 127 -14.61 -22.62 25.91
N LEU A 128 -14.27 -22.05 24.76
CA LEU A 128 -15.23 -21.38 23.88
C LEU A 128 -16.24 -22.36 23.27
N ALA A 129 -15.87 -23.62 23.04
CA ALA A 129 -16.78 -24.67 22.57
C ALA A 129 -17.90 -25.03 23.56
N LEU A 130 -17.80 -24.62 24.84
CA LEU A 130 -18.87 -24.81 25.83
C LEU A 130 -20.07 -23.88 25.57
N TRP A 131 -19.86 -22.78 24.85
CA TRP A 131 -20.88 -21.78 24.58
C TRP A 131 -21.83 -22.24 23.46
N ARG A 132 -23.14 -22.23 23.75
CA ARG A 132 -24.22 -22.61 22.83
C ARG A 132 -25.12 -21.43 22.44
N GLY A 133 -24.90 -20.27 23.03
CA GLY A 133 -25.69 -19.06 22.84
C GLY A 133 -25.30 -17.98 23.86
N PRO A 134 -26.13 -16.94 24.04
CA PRO A 134 -25.93 -15.94 25.10
C PRO A 134 -25.91 -16.60 26.49
N ALA A 135 -25.05 -16.12 27.39
CA ALA A 135 -24.98 -16.58 28.76
C ALA A 135 -26.36 -16.46 29.43
N LEU A 136 -26.81 -17.52 30.11
CA LEU A 136 -28.07 -17.55 30.84
C LEU A 136 -29.25 -17.04 29.99
N ALA A 137 -29.37 -17.49 28.74
CA ALA A 137 -30.32 -16.94 27.76
C ALA A 137 -31.78 -16.89 28.26
N ASP A 138 -32.20 -17.87 29.07
CA ASP A 138 -33.54 -17.92 29.67
C ASP A 138 -33.80 -16.81 30.72
N PHE A 139 -32.73 -16.16 31.19
CA PHE A 139 -32.73 -15.20 32.29
C PHE A 139 -32.17 -13.84 31.85
N THR A 140 -32.17 -13.56 30.54
CA THR A 140 -31.61 -12.34 29.93
C THR A 140 -32.13 -11.04 30.55
N TYR A 141 -33.36 -11.05 31.09
CA TYR A 141 -34.00 -9.88 31.72
C TYR A 141 -34.10 -9.98 33.25
N GLU A 142 -33.60 -11.07 33.85
CA GLU A 142 -33.71 -11.29 35.29
C GLU A 142 -32.58 -10.56 36.04
N PRO A 143 -32.90 -9.73 37.06
CA PRO A 143 -31.91 -8.92 37.78
C PRO A 143 -30.77 -9.72 38.43
N PHE A 144 -31.04 -10.91 38.97
CA PHE A 144 -30.01 -11.76 39.58
C PHE A 144 -28.94 -12.20 38.55
N ALA A 145 -29.34 -12.37 37.29
CA ALA A 145 -28.48 -12.88 36.24
C ALA A 145 -27.64 -11.78 35.58
N GLN A 146 -28.06 -10.51 35.60
CA GLN A 146 -27.42 -9.41 34.85
C GLN A 146 -25.92 -9.29 35.11
N ARG A 147 -25.49 -9.35 36.37
CA ARG A 147 -24.06 -9.23 36.72
C ARG A 147 -23.26 -10.41 36.18
N THR A 148 -23.78 -11.62 36.34
CA THR A 148 -23.14 -12.86 35.89
C THR A 148 -23.09 -12.94 34.36
N ILE A 149 -24.17 -12.55 33.67
CA ILE A 149 -24.22 -12.46 32.20
C ILE A 149 -23.13 -11.53 31.70
N ARG A 150 -23.04 -10.31 32.23
CA ARG A 150 -22.00 -9.34 31.84
C ARG A 150 -20.60 -9.89 32.07
N ALA A 151 -20.34 -10.50 33.24
CA ALA A 151 -19.04 -11.06 33.55
C ALA A 151 -18.65 -12.23 32.64
N LEU A 152 -19.61 -13.12 32.32
CA LEU A 152 -19.36 -14.27 31.44
C LEU A 152 -19.16 -13.84 29.99
N GLU A 153 -19.98 -12.93 29.47
CA GLU A 153 -19.83 -12.42 28.10
C GLU A 153 -18.53 -11.62 27.93
N GLU A 154 -18.15 -10.83 28.94
CA GLU A 154 -16.85 -10.16 28.99
C GLU A 154 -15.70 -11.16 28.92
N ALA A 155 -15.76 -12.20 29.77
CA ALA A 155 -14.76 -13.27 29.78
C ALA A 155 -14.73 -14.07 28.48
N ARG A 156 -15.87 -14.21 27.78
CA ARG A 156 -15.96 -14.84 26.45
C ARG A 156 -15.20 -14.05 25.39
N ILE A 157 -15.41 -12.73 25.36
CA ILE A 157 -14.70 -11.84 24.44
C ILE A 157 -13.21 -11.90 24.74
N GLN A 158 -12.83 -11.81 26.03
CA GLN A 158 -11.43 -11.88 26.45
C GLN A 158 -10.77 -13.20 26.05
N ALA A 159 -11.43 -14.33 26.29
CA ALA A 159 -10.95 -15.65 25.89
C ALA A 159 -10.82 -15.79 24.37
N SER A 160 -11.70 -15.11 23.60
CA SER A 160 -11.61 -15.07 22.15
C SER A 160 -10.41 -14.27 21.68
N GLU A 161 -10.14 -13.11 22.29
CA GLU A 161 -8.92 -12.31 22.04
C GLU A 161 -7.66 -13.11 22.36
N ASP A 162 -7.60 -13.75 23.54
CA ASP A 162 -6.44 -14.53 23.97
C ASP A 162 -6.20 -15.76 23.08
N LEU A 163 -7.26 -16.36 22.53
CA LEU A 163 -7.15 -17.45 21.56
C LEU A 163 -6.55 -16.97 20.24
N ARG A 164 -6.99 -15.81 19.74
CA ARG A 164 -6.45 -15.22 18.51
C ARG A 164 -4.99 -14.83 18.70
N ASP A 165 -4.64 -14.28 19.86
CA ASP A 165 -3.26 -13.95 20.22
C ASP A 165 -2.37 -15.20 20.23
N ALA A 166 -2.81 -16.28 20.88
CA ALA A 166 -2.11 -17.56 20.86
C ALA A 166 -1.97 -18.15 19.44
N GLU A 167 -2.98 -18.00 18.58
CA GLU A 167 -2.91 -18.42 17.18
C GLU A 167 -1.91 -17.58 16.37
N LEU A 168 -1.78 -16.28 16.66
CA LEU A 168 -0.76 -15.42 16.07
C LEU A 168 0.65 -15.77 16.53
N GLU A 169 0.83 -16.11 17.81
CA GLU A 169 2.10 -16.65 18.35
C GLU A 169 2.48 -17.97 17.66
N LEU A 170 1.49 -18.78 17.26
CA LEU A 170 1.68 -20.04 16.52
C LEU A 170 1.86 -19.83 15.00
N GLY A 171 1.92 -18.59 14.51
CA GLY A 171 2.12 -18.27 13.09
C GLY A 171 0.89 -18.50 12.21
N ARG A 172 -0.34 -18.54 12.77
CA ARG A 172 -1.58 -18.77 12.04
C ARG A 172 -2.30 -17.48 11.66
N ALA A 173 -1.55 -16.49 11.18
CA ALA A 173 -2.07 -15.14 10.90
C ALA A 173 -3.25 -15.14 9.90
N ASP A 174 -3.18 -15.91 8.82
CA ASP A 174 -4.23 -15.97 7.81
C ASP A 174 -5.56 -16.55 8.33
N GLU A 175 -5.50 -17.49 9.29
CA GLU A 175 -6.70 -18.07 9.93
C GLU A 175 -7.34 -17.11 10.93
N VAL A 176 -6.55 -16.20 11.51
CA VAL A 176 -6.98 -15.21 12.51
C VAL A 176 -7.73 -14.05 11.88
N ILE A 177 -7.31 -13.56 10.70
CA ILE A 177 -7.88 -12.37 10.03
C ILE A 177 -9.42 -12.42 9.90
N PRO A 178 -10.06 -13.45 9.29
CA PRO A 178 -11.51 -13.45 9.14
C PRO A 178 -12.23 -13.53 10.49
N ARG A 179 -11.69 -14.28 11.46
CA ARG A 179 -12.28 -14.44 12.79
C ARG A 179 -12.23 -13.15 13.62
N VAL A 180 -11.14 -12.39 13.50
CA VAL A 180 -11.02 -11.09 14.20
C VAL A 180 -11.93 -10.04 13.57
N ARG A 181 -12.11 -10.05 12.24
CA ARG A 181 -13.09 -9.15 11.58
C ARG A 181 -14.51 -9.38 12.09
N GLU A 182 -14.95 -10.64 12.19
CA GLU A 182 -16.26 -10.98 12.77
C GLU A 182 -16.41 -10.46 14.22
N LEU A 183 -15.33 -10.53 15.02
CA LEU A 183 -15.33 -9.99 16.39
C LEU A 183 -15.37 -8.46 16.42
N ILE A 184 -14.68 -7.78 15.49
CA ILE A 184 -14.71 -6.32 15.36
C ILE A 184 -16.11 -5.84 14.96
N ASP A 185 -16.76 -6.53 14.03
CA ASP A 185 -18.13 -6.19 13.62
C ASP A 185 -19.11 -6.24 14.81
N ALA A 186 -18.91 -7.21 15.72
CA ALA A 186 -19.71 -7.33 16.95
C ALA A 186 -19.28 -6.37 18.08
N HIS A 187 -17.99 -6.03 18.15
CA HIS A 187 -17.39 -5.26 19.24
C HIS A 187 -16.42 -4.18 18.73
N PRO A 188 -16.91 -3.18 17.98
CA PRO A 188 -16.06 -2.30 17.17
C PRO A 188 -15.18 -1.35 18.01
N PHE A 189 -15.53 -1.11 19.28
CA PHE A 189 -14.76 -0.24 20.19
C PHE A 189 -13.67 -0.97 21.00
N ARG A 190 -13.44 -2.26 20.73
CA ARG A 190 -12.35 -3.04 21.37
C ARG A 190 -11.04 -2.83 20.63
N GLU A 191 -10.23 -1.91 21.12
CA GLU A 191 -8.90 -1.62 20.54
C GLU A 191 -7.99 -2.85 20.42
N ARG A 192 -8.09 -3.80 21.36
CA ARG A 192 -7.29 -5.03 21.30
C ARG A 192 -7.61 -5.89 20.07
N LEU A 193 -8.87 -5.94 19.63
CA LEU A 193 -9.26 -6.65 18.41
C LEU A 193 -8.64 -5.98 17.17
N HIS A 194 -8.65 -4.65 17.11
CA HIS A 194 -7.97 -3.90 16.05
C HIS A 194 -6.47 -4.18 16.05
N GLY A 195 -5.83 -4.23 17.22
CA GLY A 195 -4.42 -4.58 17.35
C GLY A 195 -4.09 -6.01 16.88
N LEU A 196 -4.97 -6.98 17.18
CA LEU A 196 -4.85 -8.35 16.67
C LEU A 196 -5.00 -8.40 15.15
N LEU A 197 -5.95 -7.65 14.57
CA LEU A 197 -6.13 -7.55 13.12
C LEU A 197 -4.91 -6.91 12.43
N MET A 198 -4.41 -5.79 12.98
CA MET A 198 -3.21 -5.12 12.50
C MET A 198 -2.00 -6.07 12.52
N THR A 199 -1.79 -6.79 13.63
CA THR A 199 -0.70 -7.75 13.77
C THR A 199 -0.83 -8.91 12.80
N ALA A 200 -2.04 -9.46 12.64
CA ALA A 200 -2.30 -10.55 11.70
C ALA A 200 -2.03 -10.11 10.24
N LEU A 201 -2.56 -8.96 9.83
CA LEU A 201 -2.34 -8.40 8.49
C LEU A 201 -0.86 -8.12 8.24
N TYR A 202 -0.17 -7.53 9.21
CA TYR A 202 1.27 -7.27 9.11
C TYR A 202 2.08 -8.56 8.94
N ARG A 203 1.83 -9.57 9.79
CA ARG A 203 2.51 -10.88 9.73
C ARG A 203 2.19 -11.69 8.47
N SER A 204 1.06 -11.41 7.81
CA SER A 204 0.71 -11.95 6.49
C SER A 204 1.28 -11.14 5.32
N GLY A 205 2.19 -10.18 5.56
CA GLY A 205 2.81 -9.34 4.52
C GLY A 205 1.89 -8.24 3.97
N ARG A 206 0.74 -7.99 4.60
CA ARG A 206 -0.28 -7.02 4.18
C ARG A 206 -0.14 -5.72 4.98
N GLN A 207 1.06 -5.14 4.99
CA GLN A 207 1.39 -3.94 5.79
C GLN A 207 0.43 -2.76 5.52
N ALA A 208 0.12 -2.48 4.25
CA ALA A 208 -0.80 -1.40 3.89
C ALA A 208 -2.21 -1.60 4.47
N GLU A 209 -2.69 -2.85 4.50
CA GLU A 209 -4.00 -3.17 5.10
C GLU A 209 -3.97 -3.09 6.63
N ALA A 210 -2.83 -3.41 7.26
CA ALA A 210 -2.65 -3.22 8.69
C ALA A 210 -2.73 -1.73 9.08
N LEU A 211 -2.09 -0.84 8.31
CA LEU A 211 -2.17 0.61 8.54
C LEU A 211 -3.56 1.17 8.20
N ALA A 212 -4.23 0.63 7.17
CA ALA A 212 -5.61 0.98 6.87
C ALA A 212 -6.57 0.57 8.01
N ALA A 213 -6.36 -0.60 8.63
CA ALA A 213 -7.13 -1.04 9.78
C ALA A 213 -6.96 -0.11 10.98
N TYR A 214 -5.75 0.39 11.23
CA TYR A 214 -5.52 1.43 12.24
C TYR A 214 -6.27 2.73 11.93
N ALA A 215 -6.16 3.22 10.69
CA ALA A 215 -6.82 4.45 10.27
C ALA A 215 -8.34 4.35 10.45
N ALA A 216 -8.94 3.21 10.05
CA ALA A 216 -10.37 2.95 10.24
C ALA A 216 -10.76 2.87 11.72
N ALA A 217 -9.95 2.22 12.56
CA ALA A 217 -10.19 2.17 14.01
C ALA A 217 -10.10 3.56 14.65
N ARG A 218 -9.14 4.38 14.21
CA ARG A 218 -8.94 5.75 14.68
C ARG A 218 -10.10 6.68 14.29
N GLU A 219 -10.57 6.60 13.05
CA GLU A 219 -11.73 7.34 12.57
C GLU A 219 -12.98 6.97 13.38
N LEU A 220 -13.25 5.67 13.53
CA LEU A 220 -14.36 5.16 14.34
C LEU A 220 -14.33 5.67 15.80
N LEU A 221 -13.18 5.58 16.48
CA LEU A 221 -13.05 6.03 17.88
C LEU A 221 -13.21 7.55 18.03
N ARG A 222 -12.73 8.31 17.04
CA ARG A 222 -12.88 9.76 17.02
C ARG A 222 -14.33 10.16 16.79
N ASP A 223 -14.98 9.54 15.82
CA ASP A 223 -16.32 9.96 15.39
C ASP A 223 -17.40 9.53 16.38
N GLU A 224 -17.32 8.30 16.91
CA GLU A 224 -18.34 7.74 17.80
C GLU A 224 -18.09 8.07 19.29
N LEU A 225 -16.82 8.17 19.70
CA LEU A 225 -16.45 8.34 21.11
C LEU A 225 -15.68 9.63 21.40
N GLY A 226 -15.21 10.37 20.39
CA GLY A 226 -14.45 11.61 20.58
C GLY A 226 -13.06 11.40 21.18
N ILE A 227 -12.50 10.19 21.09
CA ILE A 227 -11.22 9.82 21.70
C ILE A 227 -10.22 9.37 20.63
N GLU A 228 -8.92 9.54 20.93
CA GLU A 228 -7.84 8.97 20.11
C GLU A 228 -7.55 7.52 20.54
N PRO A 229 -6.96 6.69 19.65
CA PRO A 229 -6.52 5.35 19.99
C PRO A 229 -5.59 5.33 21.18
N GLY A 230 -5.66 4.29 22.01
CA GLY A 230 -4.79 4.10 23.17
C GLY A 230 -3.32 3.84 22.80
N PRO A 231 -2.40 3.97 23.78
CA PRO A 231 -0.96 3.87 23.55
C PRO A 231 -0.49 2.56 22.93
N SER A 232 -1.17 1.44 23.22
CA SER A 232 -0.85 0.13 22.66
C SER A 232 -1.05 0.10 21.14
N LEU A 233 -2.17 0.64 20.66
CA LEU A 233 -2.50 0.69 19.24
C LEU A 233 -1.62 1.69 18.48
N GLN A 234 -1.36 2.87 19.07
CA GLN A 234 -0.41 3.84 18.54
C GLN A 234 1.02 3.28 18.45
N SER A 235 1.47 2.55 19.48
CA SER A 235 2.79 1.91 19.48
C SER A 235 2.91 0.84 18.41
N LEU A 236 1.83 0.08 18.17
CA LEU A 236 1.77 -0.92 17.12
C LEU A 236 1.83 -0.28 15.72
N GLU A 237 1.10 0.81 15.48
CA GLU A 237 1.22 1.60 14.25
C GLU A 237 2.68 2.04 14.03
N ALA A 238 3.31 2.65 15.05
CA ALA A 238 4.69 3.11 14.97
C ALA A 238 5.71 1.97 14.77
N ALA A 239 5.46 0.79 15.34
CA ALA A 239 6.27 -0.40 15.11
C ALA A 239 6.11 -0.94 13.68
N ILE A 240 4.89 -0.96 13.15
CA ILE A 240 4.58 -1.38 11.78
C ILE A 240 5.22 -0.42 10.76
N LEU A 241 5.15 0.89 11.01
CA LEU A 241 5.79 1.91 10.16
C LEU A 241 7.31 1.76 10.12
N ARG A 242 7.92 1.37 11.24
CA ARG A 242 9.39 1.16 11.37
C ARG A 242 9.85 -0.25 10.98
N GLN A 243 8.93 -1.15 10.63
CA GLN A 243 9.19 -2.57 10.40
C GLN A 243 9.98 -3.21 11.55
N ASP A 244 9.55 -2.94 12.78
CA ASP A 244 10.27 -3.34 14.00
C ASP A 244 10.38 -4.88 14.09
N ALA A 245 11.60 -5.37 14.35
CA ALA A 245 11.89 -6.80 14.47
C ALA A 245 11.09 -7.48 15.60
N SER A 246 10.62 -6.72 16.59
CA SER A 246 9.74 -7.22 17.66
C SER A 246 8.37 -7.70 17.17
N LEU A 247 7.93 -7.29 15.97
CA LEU A 247 6.68 -7.74 15.35
C LEU A 247 6.80 -9.10 14.65
N ALA A 248 8.04 -9.56 14.40
CA ALA A 248 8.30 -10.88 13.85
C ALA A 248 7.81 -11.97 14.82
N THR A 249 7.31 -13.08 14.26
CA THR A 249 6.85 -14.23 15.05
C THR A 249 7.98 -14.74 15.95
N PRO A 250 7.76 -14.94 17.27
CA PRO A 250 8.76 -15.56 18.13
C PRO A 250 9.18 -16.91 17.54
N ALA A 251 10.45 -17.03 17.18
CA ALA A 251 10.96 -18.18 16.47
C ALA A 251 10.79 -19.46 17.30
N ARG A 252 9.92 -20.38 16.85
CA ARG A 252 10.00 -21.78 17.24
C ARG A 252 11.09 -22.44 16.40
N GLU A 253 12.20 -22.79 17.07
CA GLU A 253 13.19 -23.70 16.53
C GLU A 253 12.54 -25.03 16.09
N ALA A 254 13.02 -25.53 14.95
CA ALA A 254 12.76 -26.82 14.30
C ALA A 254 11.46 -27.03 13.49
N SER A 255 11.71 -27.14 12.17
CA SER A 255 11.02 -27.94 11.13
C SER A 255 9.65 -27.48 10.58
N ALA A 256 9.64 -26.40 9.80
CA ALA A 256 8.95 -26.25 8.50
C ALA A 256 9.32 -24.87 7.92
N PRO A 257 9.58 -24.71 6.60
CA PRO A 257 9.87 -23.39 6.06
C PRO A 257 8.60 -22.52 6.08
N PRO A 258 8.70 -21.24 6.47
CA PRO A 258 7.58 -20.33 6.58
C PRO A 258 6.99 -20.00 5.20
N ARG A 259 5.66 -20.08 5.07
CA ARG A 259 4.91 -19.47 3.97
C ARG A 259 4.61 -18.03 4.37
N GLY A 260 5.26 -17.06 3.71
CA GLY A 260 4.99 -15.64 3.96
C GLY A 260 6.06 -14.68 3.45
N GLU A 261 7.32 -15.14 3.36
CA GLU A 261 8.37 -14.49 2.57
C GLU A 261 9.03 -15.57 1.73
N THR A 262 8.83 -15.52 0.42
CA THR A 262 9.57 -16.43 -0.47
C THR A 262 11.05 -16.08 -0.41
N PRO A 263 11.94 -17.03 -0.08
CA PRO A 263 13.36 -16.77 -0.06
C PRO A 263 13.81 -16.32 -1.45
N ARG A 264 14.62 -15.25 -1.48
CA ARG A 264 15.35 -14.85 -2.67
C ARG A 264 16.46 -15.87 -2.90
N TRP A 265 16.46 -16.52 -4.06
CA TRP A 265 17.41 -17.57 -4.43
C TRP A 265 18.64 -17.02 -5.17
N LEU A 266 18.57 -15.79 -5.68
CA LEU A 266 19.69 -15.08 -6.32
C LEU A 266 20.25 -13.96 -5.40
N PRO A 267 21.43 -14.12 -4.78
CA PRO A 267 21.91 -13.25 -3.69
C PRO A 267 22.41 -11.86 -4.14
N ARG A 268 22.47 -11.59 -5.45
CA ARG A 268 23.00 -10.33 -6.00
C ARG A 268 22.07 -9.77 -7.07
N GLU A 269 21.88 -8.45 -7.06
CA GLU A 269 21.06 -7.75 -8.05
C GLU A 269 21.77 -6.49 -8.51
N ARG A 270 21.77 -6.25 -9.82
CA ARG A 270 22.25 -5.00 -10.40
C ARG A 270 21.04 -4.10 -10.65
N ARG A 271 21.09 -2.87 -10.14
CA ARG A 271 19.99 -1.90 -10.24
C ARG A 271 20.50 -0.53 -10.61
N ARG A 272 19.74 0.21 -11.41
CA ARG A 272 20.00 1.62 -11.68
C ARG A 272 19.23 2.48 -10.68
N VAL A 273 19.92 3.39 -10.00
CA VAL A 273 19.36 4.27 -8.98
C VAL A 273 19.88 5.69 -9.16
N THR A 274 19.17 6.66 -8.57
CA THR A 274 19.72 8.01 -8.37
C THR A 274 20.14 8.15 -6.91
N VAL A 275 21.39 8.54 -6.69
CA VAL A 275 21.95 8.76 -5.35
C VAL A 275 22.12 10.24 -5.12
N ALA A 276 21.54 10.75 -4.04
CA ALA A 276 21.79 12.09 -3.54
C ALA A 276 22.61 12.00 -2.25
N VAL A 277 23.76 12.67 -2.21
CA VAL A 277 24.55 12.87 -0.99
C VAL A 277 24.31 14.29 -0.52
N VAL A 278 23.85 14.47 0.71
CA VAL A 278 23.47 15.76 1.29
C VAL A 278 24.20 15.94 2.62
N ASP A 279 25.08 16.92 2.70
CA ASP A 279 25.68 17.39 3.95
C ASP A 279 24.84 18.56 4.49
N VAL A 280 24.34 18.47 5.71
CA VAL A 280 23.43 19.48 6.31
C VAL A 280 24.10 20.41 7.33
N ALA A 281 25.43 20.39 7.44
CA ALA A 281 26.17 21.30 8.32
C ALA A 281 27.58 21.64 7.82
N PRO A 282 27.80 22.03 6.54
CA PRO A 282 29.13 21.98 5.96
C PRO A 282 30.10 23.02 6.53
N PHE A 283 29.62 24.13 7.12
CA PHE A 283 30.46 25.10 7.84
C PHE A 283 29.64 25.85 8.91
N ALA A 284 29.65 25.35 10.15
CA ALA A 284 29.27 26.14 11.31
C ALA A 284 30.37 27.17 11.62
N ASP A 285 30.00 28.37 12.08
CA ASP A 285 30.95 29.39 12.55
C ASP A 285 31.96 28.74 13.52
N VAL A 286 33.26 28.75 13.19
CA VAL A 286 34.31 28.08 13.96
C VAL A 286 34.40 28.61 15.40
N ASP A 287 33.84 29.80 15.63
CA ASP A 287 33.82 30.51 16.91
C ASP A 287 32.60 30.17 17.82
N ARG A 288 31.72 29.26 17.42
CA ARG A 288 30.51 28.88 18.19
C ARG A 288 30.73 27.64 19.05
N ASP A 289 29.97 27.56 20.14
CA ASP A 289 29.98 26.43 21.06
C ASP A 289 29.62 25.09 20.34
N PRO A 290 30.42 24.02 20.50
CA PRO A 290 30.19 22.73 19.86
C PRO A 290 28.84 22.09 20.20
N GLU A 291 28.26 22.34 21.38
CA GLU A 291 26.97 21.75 21.75
C GLU A 291 25.80 22.41 21.02
N THR A 292 25.86 23.73 20.82
CA THR A 292 24.88 24.45 19.99
C THR A 292 24.97 23.98 18.54
N GLN A 293 26.18 23.77 18.02
CA GLN A 293 26.37 23.26 16.65
C GLN A 293 25.82 21.84 16.48
N ALA A 294 26.12 20.94 17.42
CA ALA A 294 25.63 19.56 17.38
C ALA A 294 24.09 19.49 17.46
N ARG A 295 23.46 20.36 18.27
CA ARG A 295 22.00 20.46 18.34
C ARG A 295 21.38 20.95 17.02
N ALA A 296 21.94 22.01 16.43
CA ALA A 296 21.46 22.52 15.14
C ALA A 296 21.65 21.49 14.01
N GLY A 297 22.78 20.78 13.98
CA GLY A 297 23.06 19.70 13.03
C GLY A 297 22.10 18.53 13.18
N ALA A 298 21.83 18.06 14.41
CA ALA A 298 20.89 16.98 14.67
C ALA A 298 19.47 17.29 14.18
N VAL A 299 19.00 18.52 14.39
CA VAL A 299 17.69 18.96 13.91
C VAL A 299 17.67 19.11 12.39
N ALA A 300 18.72 19.66 11.78
CA ALA A 300 18.83 19.73 10.33
C ALA A 300 18.83 18.35 9.67
N VAL A 301 19.52 17.37 10.28
CA VAL A 301 19.51 15.96 9.86
C VAL A 301 18.12 15.37 9.93
N GLN A 302 17.38 15.62 11.01
CA GLN A 302 16.00 15.15 11.17
C GLN A 302 15.09 15.72 10.07
N VAL A 303 15.09 17.05 9.89
CA VAL A 303 14.29 17.73 8.86
C VAL A 303 14.65 17.22 7.46
N ALA A 304 15.94 17.07 7.16
CA ALA A 304 16.39 16.58 5.86
C ALA A 304 15.96 15.11 5.63
N THR A 305 16.05 14.27 6.66
CA THR A 305 15.61 12.86 6.60
C THR A 305 14.11 12.77 6.33
N GLU A 306 13.31 13.57 7.03
CA GLU A 306 11.85 13.64 6.83
C GLU A 306 11.50 14.05 5.40
N VAL A 307 12.14 15.09 4.86
CA VAL A 307 11.91 15.55 3.47
C VAL A 307 12.36 14.52 2.44
N LEU A 308 13.56 13.96 2.58
CA LEU A 308 14.07 12.97 1.62
C LEU A 308 13.18 11.71 1.63
N THR A 309 12.74 11.27 2.81
CA THR A 309 11.85 10.12 2.96
C THR A 309 10.45 10.42 2.41
N SER A 310 9.92 11.65 2.59
CA SER A 310 8.62 12.05 2.02
C SER A 310 8.63 12.06 0.48
N HIS A 311 9.79 12.28 -0.13
CA HIS A 311 10.01 12.14 -1.57
C HIS A 311 10.33 10.70 -2.00
N GLY A 312 10.13 9.71 -1.12
CA GLY A 312 10.29 8.29 -1.41
C GLY A 312 11.73 7.80 -1.47
N ALA A 313 12.69 8.54 -0.91
CA ALA A 313 14.07 8.08 -0.81
C ALA A 313 14.26 7.11 0.37
N ARG A 314 15.10 6.09 0.18
CA ARG A 314 15.72 5.39 1.31
C ARG A 314 16.93 6.20 1.77
N VAL A 315 16.89 6.70 3.01
CA VAL A 315 17.96 7.52 3.58
C VAL A 315 18.84 6.68 4.49
N GLU A 316 20.15 6.73 4.26
CA GLU A 316 21.17 6.13 5.11
C GLU A 316 22.08 7.22 5.66
N ARG A 317 22.37 7.15 6.96
CA ARG A 317 23.26 8.10 7.61
C ARG A 317 24.71 7.68 7.42
N SER A 318 25.52 8.61 6.93
CA SER A 318 26.97 8.47 6.82
C SER A 318 27.66 9.05 8.05
N LEU A 319 28.99 9.14 8.04
CA LEU A 319 29.75 9.75 9.14
C LEU A 319 29.40 11.25 9.27
N GLY A 320 29.01 11.68 10.47
CA GLY A 320 28.70 13.08 10.79
C GLY A 320 27.26 13.49 10.43
N ASP A 321 27.14 14.63 9.75
CA ASP A 321 25.88 15.26 9.33
C ASP A 321 25.60 15.04 7.82
N GLU A 322 26.23 14.02 7.23
CA GLU A 322 26.03 13.63 5.85
C GLU A 322 24.99 12.51 5.73
N LEU A 323 24.05 12.70 4.80
CA LEU A 323 22.99 11.77 4.44
C LEU A 323 23.21 11.25 3.03
N ILE A 324 22.99 9.94 2.83
CA ILE A 324 22.95 9.31 1.52
C ILE A 324 21.51 8.87 1.25
N ALA A 325 20.88 9.47 0.25
CA ALA A 325 19.52 9.15 -0.16
C ALA A 325 19.53 8.38 -1.48
N PHE A 326 18.92 7.21 -1.48
CA PHE A 326 18.73 6.36 -2.64
C PHE A 326 17.31 6.52 -3.19
N PHE A 327 17.22 7.03 -4.41
CA PHE A 327 15.99 7.09 -5.20
C PHE A 327 16.01 5.96 -6.22
N GLY A 328 14.86 5.32 -6.39
CA GLY A 328 14.74 4.13 -7.20
C GLY A 328 15.10 2.83 -6.49
N PHE A 329 15.16 2.85 -5.14
CA PHE A 329 15.37 1.68 -4.29
C PHE A 329 14.59 1.86 -2.97
N PRO A 330 13.79 0.87 -2.51
CA PRO A 330 13.57 -0.46 -3.09
C PRO A 330 12.59 -0.47 -4.28
N VAL A 331 11.95 0.66 -4.61
CA VAL A 331 11.00 0.79 -5.74
C VAL A 331 11.50 1.86 -6.71
N SER A 332 11.51 1.56 -8.01
CA SER A 332 11.91 2.48 -9.07
C SER A 332 10.73 3.25 -9.66
N HIS A 333 10.95 4.52 -10.02
CA HIS A 333 9.97 5.42 -10.63
C HIS A 333 10.55 6.11 -11.87
N GLU A 334 9.66 6.54 -12.78
CA GLU A 334 10.05 7.20 -14.04
C GLU A 334 10.81 8.52 -13.79
N ASP A 335 10.50 9.19 -12.67
CA ASP A 335 11.00 10.50 -12.32
C ASP A 335 12.04 10.49 -11.19
N ASP A 336 12.61 9.33 -10.80
CA ASP A 336 13.54 9.21 -9.65
C ASP A 336 14.66 10.27 -9.66
N ALA A 337 15.20 10.59 -10.84
CA ALA A 337 16.23 11.61 -10.99
C ALA A 337 15.72 13.04 -10.75
N LEU A 338 14.54 13.37 -11.26
CA LEU A 338 13.92 14.69 -11.06
C LEU A 338 13.41 14.83 -9.62
N ARG A 339 12.87 13.74 -9.06
CA ARG A 339 12.43 13.64 -7.68
C ARG A 339 13.58 13.84 -6.71
N ALA A 340 14.74 13.22 -6.97
CA ALA A 340 15.95 13.47 -6.20
C ALA A 340 16.36 14.95 -6.20
N VAL A 341 16.33 15.61 -7.37
CA VAL A 341 16.63 17.05 -7.47
C VAL A 341 15.62 17.88 -6.67
N ARG A 342 14.32 17.60 -6.81
CA ARG A 342 13.25 18.29 -6.06
C ARG A 342 13.41 18.12 -4.55
N ALA A 343 13.60 16.88 -4.09
CA ALA A 343 13.78 16.57 -2.68
C ALA A 343 14.95 17.34 -2.07
N VAL A 344 16.10 17.38 -2.75
CA VAL A 344 17.29 18.10 -2.27
C VAL A 344 17.07 19.63 -2.26
N LEU A 345 16.35 20.18 -3.23
CA LEU A 345 15.98 21.60 -3.23
C LEU A 345 15.01 21.95 -2.09
N ASP A 346 14.07 21.05 -1.76
CA ASP A 346 13.16 21.20 -0.62
C ASP A 346 13.90 21.07 0.72
N VAL A 347 14.86 20.14 0.83
CA VAL A 347 15.76 20.04 1.99
C VAL A 347 16.50 21.37 2.18
N ARG A 348 17.08 21.91 1.10
CA ARG A 348 17.76 23.21 1.13
C ARG A 348 16.80 24.28 1.66
N LEU A 349 15.60 24.40 1.09
CA LEU A 349 14.62 25.39 1.53
C LEU A 349 14.30 25.25 3.02
N LYS A 350 13.85 24.07 3.47
CA LYS A 350 13.42 23.87 4.86
C LYS A 350 14.56 24.06 5.86
N VAL A 351 15.74 23.50 5.59
CA VAL A 351 16.90 23.60 6.49
C VAL A 351 17.40 25.06 6.59
N HIS A 352 17.41 25.83 5.49
CA HIS A 352 17.88 27.22 5.54
C HIS A 352 16.88 28.19 6.19
N THR A 353 15.59 27.84 6.18
CA THR A 353 14.53 28.62 6.84
C THR A 353 14.31 28.25 8.30
N TYR A 354 14.84 27.10 8.74
CA TYR A 354 14.69 26.63 10.11
C TYR A 354 15.57 27.45 11.06
N ASP A 355 14.94 28.03 12.09
CA ASP A 355 15.65 28.70 13.19
C ASP A 355 15.62 27.77 14.41
N ALA A 356 16.77 27.18 14.74
CA ALA A 356 16.89 26.26 15.87
C ALA A 356 16.87 26.99 17.23
N GLY A 357 16.70 28.31 17.25
CA GLY A 357 17.08 29.15 18.37
C GLY A 357 18.60 29.36 18.37
N ASP A 358 19.07 30.40 19.07
CA ASP A 358 20.49 30.72 19.27
C ASP A 358 21.27 31.26 18.04
N GLY A 359 20.62 31.48 16.89
CA GLY A 359 21.20 32.23 15.77
C GLY A 359 22.21 31.45 14.91
N VAL A 360 22.26 30.12 15.01
CA VAL A 360 22.99 29.23 14.09
C VAL A 360 22.07 28.85 12.93
N ARG A 361 22.49 29.12 11.69
CA ARG A 361 21.75 28.75 10.49
C ARG A 361 22.45 27.59 9.77
N PRO A 362 21.91 26.37 9.81
CA PRO A 362 22.47 25.26 9.07
C PRO A 362 22.41 25.54 7.56
N ARG A 363 23.41 25.03 6.84
CA ARG A 363 23.50 25.13 5.38
C ARG A 363 23.52 23.72 4.81
N THR A 364 23.25 23.58 3.52
CA THR A 364 23.29 22.28 2.86
C THR A 364 24.24 22.29 1.67
N GLN A 365 24.95 21.20 1.44
CA GLN A 365 25.72 20.95 0.22
C GLN A 365 25.30 19.61 -0.33
N ALA A 366 25.02 19.53 -1.62
CA ALA A 366 24.52 18.29 -2.19
C ALA A 366 25.11 17.95 -3.55
N GLY A 367 25.29 16.65 -3.76
CA GLY A 367 25.72 16.06 -5.00
C GLY A 367 24.79 14.91 -5.39
N ILE A 368 24.34 14.89 -6.64
CA ILE A 368 23.39 13.90 -7.14
C ILE A 368 23.95 13.25 -8.41
N ASP A 369 23.92 11.92 -8.50
CA ASP A 369 24.19 11.25 -9.78
C ASP A 369 23.31 10.00 -9.97
N THR A 370 23.11 9.60 -11.23
CA THR A 370 22.29 8.44 -11.60
C THR A 370 23.17 7.38 -12.25
N GLY A 371 23.12 6.16 -11.74
CA GLY A 371 24.00 5.09 -12.20
C GLY A 371 23.67 3.75 -11.59
N ASP A 372 24.51 2.76 -11.89
CA ASP A 372 24.26 1.39 -11.48
C ASP A 372 24.90 1.09 -10.12
N ILE A 373 24.16 0.40 -9.26
CA ILE A 373 24.59 -0.19 -8.00
C ILE A 373 24.45 -1.71 -8.05
N VAL A 374 25.25 -2.38 -7.24
CA VAL A 374 25.11 -3.81 -6.94
C VAL A 374 24.65 -3.94 -5.50
N ILE A 375 23.56 -4.67 -5.31
CA ILE A 375 23.01 -5.01 -4.00
C ILE A 375 23.48 -6.44 -3.69
N ALA A 376 24.18 -6.61 -2.55
CA ALA A 376 24.61 -7.91 -2.06
C ALA A 376 24.20 -8.06 -0.58
N GLY A 377 23.37 -9.07 -0.28
CA GLY A 377 22.93 -9.37 1.08
C GLY A 377 21.87 -10.48 1.11
N PRO A 378 21.84 -11.32 2.17
CA PRO A 378 20.68 -12.16 2.45
C PRO A 378 19.54 -11.25 2.92
N ALA A 379 18.40 -11.29 2.25
CA ALA A 379 17.21 -10.61 2.71
C ALA A 379 16.83 -11.17 4.09
N GLY A 380 17.03 -10.38 5.16
CA GLY A 380 16.60 -10.74 6.51
C GLY A 380 17.48 -10.27 7.68
N ALA A 381 18.79 -10.03 7.52
CA ALA A 381 19.62 -9.49 8.61
C ALA A 381 20.97 -8.89 8.14
N LEU A 382 21.24 -7.64 8.59
CA LEU A 382 22.39 -6.75 8.30
C LEU A 382 22.46 -6.20 6.86
N PRO A 383 22.88 -4.92 6.66
CA PRO A 383 22.41 -4.09 5.55
C PRO A 383 22.83 -4.62 4.18
N ASP A 384 21.88 -4.62 3.24
CA ASP A 384 22.13 -4.74 1.80
C ASP A 384 23.33 -3.86 1.45
N VAL A 385 24.48 -4.47 1.18
CA VAL A 385 25.68 -3.69 0.87
C VAL A 385 25.48 -3.14 -0.53
N VAL A 386 25.10 -1.86 -0.60
CA VAL A 386 24.95 -1.14 -1.86
C VAL A 386 26.34 -0.63 -2.27
N THR A 387 26.93 -1.26 -3.26
CA THR A 387 28.21 -0.81 -3.84
C THR A 387 28.01 -0.29 -5.25
N GLY A 388 28.59 0.87 -5.57
CA GLY A 388 28.52 1.40 -6.92
C GLY A 388 29.32 2.69 -7.11
N PRO A 389 29.88 2.92 -8.31
CA PRO A 389 30.63 4.13 -8.61
C PRO A 389 29.77 5.40 -8.52
N VAL A 390 28.45 5.27 -8.63
CA VAL A 390 27.49 6.38 -8.51
C VAL A 390 27.55 7.04 -7.14
N ILE A 391 27.72 6.29 -6.04
CA ILE A 391 27.83 6.84 -4.68
C ILE A 391 29.08 7.70 -4.55
N SER A 392 30.22 7.20 -5.06
CA SER A 392 31.48 7.94 -5.05
C SER A 392 31.42 9.21 -5.90
N THR A 393 30.65 9.19 -6.99
CA THR A 393 30.45 10.34 -7.87
C THR A 393 29.57 11.40 -7.21
N ALA A 394 28.42 10.99 -6.65
CA ALA A 394 27.53 11.88 -5.90
C ALA A 394 28.25 12.53 -4.71
N ARG A 395 29.05 11.77 -3.96
CA ARG A 395 29.87 12.30 -2.85
C ARG A 395 30.92 13.32 -3.31
N ARG A 396 31.63 13.03 -4.40
CA ARG A 396 32.60 13.99 -4.98
C ARG A 396 31.93 15.29 -5.40
N LEU A 397 30.72 15.21 -5.95
CA LEU A 397 29.92 16.38 -6.31
C LEU A 397 29.48 17.15 -5.05
N ALA A 398 29.01 16.47 -4.00
CA ALA A 398 28.63 17.12 -2.75
C ALA A 398 29.79 17.91 -2.13
N LEU A 399 30.99 17.30 -2.06
CA LEU A 399 32.21 17.94 -1.56
C LEU A 399 32.70 19.12 -2.40
N ALA A 400 32.30 19.19 -3.67
CA ALA A 400 32.67 20.29 -4.56
C ALA A 400 31.64 21.43 -4.59
N ALA A 401 30.46 21.23 -4.01
CA ALA A 401 29.40 22.23 -3.93
C ALA A 401 29.71 23.25 -2.82
N ALA A 402 29.42 24.54 -3.05
CA ALA A 402 29.46 25.54 -1.98
C ALA A 402 28.19 25.48 -1.12
N GLY A 403 28.18 26.13 0.06
CA GLY A 403 27.01 26.16 0.94
C GLY A 403 25.75 26.68 0.25
N GLY A 404 24.72 25.83 0.15
CA GLY A 404 23.44 26.06 -0.53
C GLY A 404 23.38 25.55 -1.98
N GLU A 405 24.49 25.05 -2.52
CA GLU A 405 24.59 24.56 -3.90
C GLU A 405 24.22 23.08 -4.03
N VAL A 406 23.68 22.73 -5.20
CA VAL A 406 23.34 21.36 -5.60
C VAL A 406 24.02 21.07 -6.93
N LEU A 407 24.96 20.13 -6.94
CA LEU A 407 25.64 19.68 -8.14
C LEU A 407 25.05 18.36 -8.64
N ILE A 408 24.79 18.26 -9.94
CA ILE A 408 24.37 17.01 -10.60
C ILE A 408 25.49 16.44 -11.47
N GLY A 409 25.56 15.11 -11.54
CA GLY A 409 26.49 14.37 -12.37
C GLY A 409 25.96 14.11 -13.79
N PRO A 410 26.81 13.54 -14.66
CA PRO A 410 26.48 13.27 -16.06
C PRO A 410 25.41 12.17 -16.23
N GLY A 411 25.25 11.28 -15.24
CA GLY A 411 24.16 10.32 -15.20
C GLY A 411 22.83 11.01 -15.01
N THR A 412 22.72 11.88 -14.00
CA THR A 412 21.50 12.63 -13.71
C THR A 412 21.16 13.62 -14.82
N LEU A 413 22.13 14.40 -15.33
CA LEU A 413 21.87 15.39 -16.38
C LEU A 413 21.26 14.78 -17.65
N ARG A 414 21.65 13.55 -18.02
CA ARG A 414 21.05 12.86 -19.18
C ARG A 414 19.57 12.58 -18.98
N VAL A 415 19.15 12.33 -17.76
CA VAL A 415 17.76 11.99 -17.40
C VAL A 415 16.91 13.24 -17.22
N VAL A 416 17.43 14.28 -16.55
CA VAL A 416 16.65 15.49 -16.20
C VAL A 416 16.80 16.64 -17.20
N ARG A 417 17.44 16.40 -18.35
CA ARG A 417 17.69 17.44 -19.37
C ARG A 417 16.37 18.12 -19.75
N GLY A 418 16.33 19.45 -19.69
CA GLY A 418 15.15 20.26 -19.99
C GLY A 418 14.14 20.43 -18.85
N SER A 419 14.28 19.69 -17.74
CA SER A 419 13.51 19.91 -16.51
C SER A 419 14.27 20.72 -15.46
N VAL A 420 15.57 20.93 -15.68
CA VAL A 420 16.46 21.70 -14.79
C VAL A 420 17.29 22.69 -15.60
N ILE A 421 17.48 23.89 -15.05
CA ILE A 421 18.40 24.90 -15.57
C ILE A 421 19.72 24.74 -14.85
N VAL A 422 20.81 24.53 -15.59
CA VAL A 422 22.11 24.16 -15.01
C VAL A 422 23.28 24.93 -15.61
N ARG A 423 24.37 25.07 -14.83
CA ARG A 423 25.64 25.67 -15.25
C ARG A 423 26.80 24.68 -15.04
N PRO A 424 27.71 24.46 -16.01
CA PRO A 424 28.83 23.55 -15.84
C PRO A 424 29.82 24.05 -14.76
N VAL A 425 30.41 23.11 -14.01
CA VAL A 425 31.44 23.36 -12.99
C VAL A 425 32.65 22.47 -13.27
N GLU A 426 33.71 23.06 -13.85
CA GLU A 426 34.88 22.34 -14.35
C GLU A 426 35.62 21.55 -13.26
N LYS A 427 35.78 22.14 -12.07
CA LYS A 427 36.49 21.54 -10.92
C LYS A 427 35.87 20.21 -10.45
N ALA A 428 34.57 20.01 -10.69
CA ALA A 428 33.81 18.87 -10.18
C ALA A 428 33.39 17.87 -11.28
N SER A 429 33.62 18.20 -12.57
CA SER A 429 33.05 17.47 -13.71
C SER A 429 31.53 17.25 -13.56
N GLY A 430 30.82 18.29 -13.12
CA GLY A 430 29.38 18.27 -12.85
C GLY A 430 28.71 19.59 -13.20
N TRP A 431 27.41 19.71 -12.93
CA TRP A 431 26.62 20.89 -13.25
C TRP A 431 25.86 21.41 -12.02
N LEU A 432 25.96 22.71 -11.76
CA LEU A 432 25.20 23.40 -10.73
C LEU A 432 23.75 23.59 -11.15
N VAL A 433 22.83 23.13 -10.32
CA VAL A 433 21.38 23.36 -10.50
C VAL A 433 21.05 24.78 -10.03
N LEU A 434 20.58 25.60 -10.97
CA LEU A 434 20.14 26.97 -10.71
C LEU A 434 18.67 27.00 -10.34
N GLU A 435 17.84 26.31 -11.12
CA GLU A 435 16.38 26.29 -10.97
C GLU A 435 15.78 25.01 -11.56
N LEU A 436 14.60 24.63 -11.06
CA LEU A 436 13.71 23.73 -11.80
C LEU A 436 13.07 24.55 -12.91
N ALA A 437 13.11 24.07 -14.15
CA ALA A 437 12.36 24.75 -15.19
C ALA A 437 10.87 24.72 -14.79
N PRO A 438 10.14 25.87 -14.78
CA PRO A 438 8.68 25.81 -14.79
C PRO A 438 8.32 24.90 -15.96
N SER A 439 7.36 24.01 -15.77
CA SER A 439 6.94 23.01 -16.76
C SER A 439 6.52 23.66 -18.08
N ILE A 440 7.48 24.10 -18.88
CA ILE A 440 7.33 24.51 -20.26
C ILE A 440 7.66 23.26 -21.06
N ALA A 441 6.68 22.35 -21.06
CA ALA A 441 6.72 21.06 -21.73
C ALA A 441 7.86 20.11 -21.29
N PRO A 442 7.64 18.78 -21.29
CA PRO A 442 8.77 17.91 -21.57
C PRO A 442 9.32 18.38 -22.92
N ILE A 443 10.64 18.58 -23.01
CA ILE A 443 11.37 18.88 -24.24
C ILE A 443 10.57 18.41 -25.45
N ALA A 444 10.19 19.36 -26.28
CA ALA A 444 9.79 19.10 -27.64
C ALA A 444 10.84 18.19 -28.29
N ARG A 445 10.60 16.88 -28.26
CA ARG A 445 10.46 16.21 -29.53
C ARG A 445 9.06 16.57 -30.00
N THR A 446 8.94 17.74 -30.62
CA THR A 446 8.11 17.81 -31.82
C THR A 446 8.66 16.70 -32.70
N SER A 447 8.16 15.48 -32.53
CA SER A 447 8.19 14.55 -33.63
C SER A 447 7.38 15.30 -34.68
N ASP A 448 8.08 15.89 -35.65
CA ASP A 448 7.48 16.53 -36.83
C ASP A 448 6.73 15.48 -37.69
N VAL A 449 6.80 14.21 -37.26
CA VAL A 449 6.05 13.11 -37.81
C VAL A 449 4.57 13.23 -37.45
N PRO A 450 3.69 13.18 -38.46
CA PRO A 450 2.25 13.16 -38.24
C PRO A 450 1.82 12.04 -37.30
N MET A 451 0.75 12.28 -36.54
CA MET A 451 0.14 11.21 -35.74
C MET A 451 -0.24 10.03 -36.64
N VAL A 452 0.19 8.83 -36.28
CA VAL A 452 -0.05 7.62 -37.08
C VAL A 452 -1.24 6.85 -36.52
N ALA A 453 -2.20 6.51 -37.39
CA ALA A 453 -3.31 5.59 -37.13
C ALA A 453 -4.15 5.92 -35.88
N ARG A 454 -4.47 7.22 -35.69
CA ARG A 454 -5.37 7.69 -34.62
C ARG A 454 -6.46 8.65 -35.10
N ASP A 455 -6.80 8.58 -36.39
CA ASP A 455 -7.74 9.50 -37.02
C ASP A 455 -9.16 9.39 -36.43
N GLU A 456 -9.57 8.17 -36.06
CA GLU A 456 -10.86 7.90 -35.43
C GLU A 456 -10.92 8.50 -34.03
N GLU A 457 -9.91 8.25 -33.20
CA GLU A 457 -9.79 8.78 -31.85
C GLU A 457 -9.74 10.32 -31.83
N ILE A 458 -8.96 10.92 -32.74
CA ILE A 458 -8.92 12.39 -32.92
C ILE A 458 -10.31 12.91 -33.31
N SER A 459 -11.00 12.24 -34.23
CA SER A 459 -12.33 12.63 -34.68
C SER A 459 -13.37 12.60 -33.57
N LEU A 460 -13.32 11.57 -32.70
CA LEU A 460 -14.18 11.45 -31.51
C LEU A 460 -13.91 12.58 -30.50
N LEU A 461 -12.64 12.87 -30.21
CA LEU A 461 -12.27 13.96 -29.29
C LEU A 461 -12.69 15.34 -29.82
N ARG A 462 -12.56 15.59 -31.13
CA ARG A 462 -13.08 16.81 -31.77
C ARG A 462 -14.61 16.89 -31.74
N ALA A 463 -15.30 15.76 -31.90
CA ALA A 463 -16.75 15.70 -31.78
C ALA A 463 -17.21 16.03 -30.36
N ALA A 464 -16.51 15.54 -29.33
CA ALA A 464 -16.75 15.87 -27.94
C ALA A 464 -16.54 17.36 -27.65
N PHE A 465 -15.47 17.96 -28.17
CA PHE A 465 -15.24 19.41 -28.09
C PHE A 465 -16.41 20.21 -28.71
N ARG A 466 -16.82 19.87 -29.94
CA ARG A 466 -17.97 20.52 -30.60
C ARG A 466 -19.28 20.32 -29.83
N ARG A 467 -19.43 19.21 -29.10
CA ARG A 467 -20.58 19.00 -28.20
C ARG A 467 -20.53 19.98 -27.04
N ALA A 468 -19.37 20.15 -26.39
CA ALA A 468 -19.20 21.11 -25.29
C ALA A 468 -19.51 22.55 -25.72
N VAL A 469 -19.02 22.95 -26.90
CA VAL A 469 -19.29 24.29 -27.46
C VAL A 469 -20.78 24.50 -27.76
N ARG A 470 -21.47 23.49 -28.32
CA ARG A 470 -22.90 23.59 -28.65
C ARG A 470 -23.79 23.57 -27.42
N SER A 471 -23.45 22.79 -26.40
CA SER A 471 -24.22 22.72 -25.15
C SER A 471 -23.95 23.91 -24.23
N GLY A 472 -22.80 24.58 -24.37
CA GLY A 472 -22.32 25.57 -23.41
C GLY A 472 -22.05 24.94 -22.03
N ALA A 473 -21.82 23.63 -21.99
CA ALA A 473 -21.64 22.85 -20.78
C ALA A 473 -20.40 21.94 -20.91
N PRO A 474 -19.71 21.64 -19.79
CA PRO A 474 -18.58 20.72 -19.75
C PRO A 474 -18.90 19.35 -20.33
N VAL A 475 -17.93 18.77 -21.02
CA VAL A 475 -17.97 17.41 -21.54
C VAL A 475 -16.69 16.71 -21.12
N ARG A 476 -16.80 15.59 -20.41
CA ARG A 476 -15.65 14.74 -20.06
C ARG A 476 -15.49 13.60 -21.07
N VAL A 477 -14.26 13.37 -21.50
CA VAL A 477 -13.82 12.16 -22.19
C VAL A 477 -12.58 11.61 -21.48
N THR A 478 -12.62 10.32 -21.16
CA THR A 478 -11.50 9.64 -20.49
C THR A 478 -10.81 8.71 -21.47
N VAL A 479 -9.54 8.99 -21.78
CA VAL A 479 -8.67 8.15 -22.62
C VAL A 479 -7.88 7.19 -21.74
N VAL A 480 -8.14 5.90 -21.93
CA VAL A 480 -7.54 4.81 -21.18
C VAL A 480 -6.57 4.06 -22.09
N GLY A 481 -5.39 3.72 -21.58
CA GLY A 481 -4.48 2.84 -22.30
C GLY A 481 -3.17 2.63 -21.58
N ASP A 482 -2.40 1.64 -22.03
CA ASP A 482 -1.14 1.26 -21.39
C ASP A 482 -0.08 2.38 -21.44
N ALA A 483 0.96 2.25 -20.62
CA ALA A 483 2.08 3.20 -20.62
C ALA A 483 2.76 3.24 -22.00
N GLY A 484 3.07 4.44 -22.49
CA GLY A 484 3.73 4.63 -23.79
C GLY A 484 2.83 4.47 -25.03
N ILE A 485 1.56 4.08 -24.87
CA ILE A 485 0.62 3.84 -26.00
C ILE A 485 0.29 5.08 -26.84
N GLY A 486 0.67 6.28 -26.37
CA GLY A 486 0.48 7.55 -27.09
C GLY A 486 -0.60 8.48 -26.53
N LYS A 487 -1.18 8.22 -25.35
CA LYS A 487 -2.21 9.07 -24.71
C LYS A 487 -1.86 10.57 -24.71
N SER A 488 -0.71 10.94 -24.17
CA SER A 488 -0.29 12.34 -24.08
C SER A 488 0.06 12.95 -25.45
N ARG A 489 0.45 12.13 -26.44
CA ARG A 489 0.66 12.60 -27.83
C ARG A 489 -0.68 12.84 -28.52
N LEU A 490 -1.65 11.95 -28.35
CA LEU A 490 -3.02 12.12 -28.84
C LEU A 490 -3.65 13.40 -28.29
N ALA A 491 -3.54 13.63 -26.97
CA ALA A 491 -4.04 14.86 -26.34
C ALA A 491 -3.39 16.11 -26.95
N ARG A 492 -2.07 16.09 -27.16
CA ARG A 492 -1.34 17.18 -27.82
C ARG A 492 -1.80 17.42 -29.25
N GLU A 493 -2.02 16.37 -30.03
CA GLU A 493 -2.49 16.47 -31.42
C GLU A 493 -3.90 17.11 -31.48
N VAL A 494 -4.78 16.71 -30.57
CA VAL A 494 -6.12 17.30 -30.46
C VAL A 494 -6.03 18.76 -30.05
N VAL A 495 -5.27 19.09 -29.00
CA VAL A 495 -5.07 20.48 -28.54
C VAL A 495 -4.48 21.35 -29.65
N ALA A 496 -3.44 20.87 -30.35
CA ALA A 496 -2.84 21.59 -31.47
C ALA A 496 -3.87 21.83 -32.60
N SER A 497 -4.70 20.84 -32.90
CA SER A 497 -5.75 20.99 -33.92
C SER A 497 -6.90 21.92 -33.53
N LEU A 498 -7.04 22.23 -32.24
CA LEU A 498 -8.08 23.12 -31.70
C LEU A 498 -7.51 24.49 -31.31
N ALA A 499 -6.21 24.74 -31.50
CA ALA A 499 -5.54 25.95 -30.99
C ALA A 499 -6.10 27.27 -31.54
N ALA A 500 -6.76 27.24 -32.71
CA ALA A 500 -7.44 28.41 -33.28
C ALA A 500 -8.81 28.69 -32.63
N ASP A 501 -9.47 27.65 -32.12
CA ASP A 501 -10.87 27.69 -31.65
C ASP A 501 -10.99 27.58 -30.12
N ALA A 502 -9.92 27.18 -29.44
CA ALA A 502 -9.91 26.88 -28.01
C ALA A 502 -8.59 27.23 -27.33
N ARG A 503 -8.69 27.58 -26.05
CA ARG A 503 -7.55 27.62 -25.14
C ARG A 503 -7.34 26.24 -24.53
N ALA A 504 -6.11 25.89 -24.19
CA ALA A 504 -5.81 24.62 -23.52
C ALA A 504 -4.94 24.83 -22.27
N ILE A 505 -5.21 24.05 -21.23
CA ILE A 505 -4.38 23.93 -20.03
C ILE A 505 -4.14 22.45 -19.71
N THR A 506 -2.99 22.11 -19.14
CA THR A 506 -2.65 20.72 -18.77
C THR A 506 -2.36 20.62 -17.28
N ILE A 507 -3.11 19.76 -16.60
CA ILE A 507 -2.99 19.48 -15.17
C ILE A 507 -2.46 18.05 -15.03
N ARG A 508 -1.34 17.84 -14.33
CA ARG A 508 -0.77 16.52 -14.11
C ARG A 508 -1.06 16.04 -12.70
N CYS A 509 -1.64 14.85 -12.60
CA CYS A 509 -1.86 14.16 -11.33
C CYS A 509 -0.61 13.35 -10.98
N GLY A 510 -0.05 13.56 -9.79
CA GLY A 510 1.04 12.76 -9.23
C GLY A 510 0.51 11.85 -8.12
N PRO A 511 1.26 10.80 -7.72
CA PRO A 511 0.90 9.99 -6.56
C PRO A 511 0.62 10.88 -5.33
N PRO A 512 -0.32 10.48 -4.45
CA PRO A 512 -0.70 11.26 -3.28
C PRO A 512 0.44 11.25 -2.25
N ASP A 513 1.42 12.13 -2.45
CA ASP A 513 2.45 12.42 -1.47
C ASP A 513 1.83 13.31 -0.37
N GLY A 514 1.97 12.88 0.88
CA GLY A 514 1.20 13.35 2.04
C GLY A 514 1.03 14.87 2.22
N ALA A 515 -0.06 15.20 2.91
CA ALA A 515 -0.49 16.51 3.42
C ALA A 515 -0.91 17.61 2.43
N LEU A 516 -0.68 17.48 1.11
CA LEU A 516 -1.12 18.50 0.14
C LEU A 516 -1.76 17.86 -1.11
N GLY A 517 -2.99 17.37 -0.99
CA GLY A 517 -3.81 16.80 -2.08
C GLY A 517 -4.17 17.75 -3.24
N PHE A 518 -3.54 18.93 -3.34
CA PHE A 518 -3.92 20.01 -4.27
C PHE A 518 -2.78 20.49 -5.20
N HIS A 519 -1.71 19.69 -5.34
CA HIS A 519 -0.68 19.92 -6.38
C HIS A 519 -1.29 20.15 -7.80
N PRO A 520 -2.29 19.37 -8.25
CA PRO A 520 -2.93 19.59 -9.55
C PRO A 520 -3.59 20.97 -9.69
N VAL A 521 -4.21 21.49 -8.62
CA VAL A 521 -4.86 22.82 -8.62
C VAL A 521 -3.83 23.93 -8.74
N ARG A 522 -2.73 23.86 -7.99
CA ARG A 522 -1.63 24.81 -8.13
C ARG A 522 -1.05 24.82 -9.55
N GLN A 523 -0.92 23.64 -10.16
CA GLN A 523 -0.50 23.53 -11.56
C GLN A 523 -1.50 24.19 -12.51
N ALA A 524 -2.80 24.01 -12.30
CA ALA A 524 -3.84 24.65 -13.12
C ALA A 524 -3.69 26.18 -13.14
N VAL A 525 -3.38 26.79 -11.99
CA VAL A 525 -3.16 28.24 -11.91
C VAL A 525 -1.88 28.67 -12.63
N VAL A 526 -0.78 27.91 -12.47
CA VAL A 526 0.49 28.20 -13.17
C VAL A 526 0.33 28.10 -14.68
N GLU A 527 -0.39 27.11 -15.17
CA GLU A 527 -0.68 26.92 -16.60
C GLU A 527 -1.59 28.03 -17.15
N ALA A 528 -2.62 28.42 -16.39
CA ALA A 528 -3.47 29.57 -16.73
C ALA A 528 -2.66 30.88 -16.81
N ALA A 529 -1.72 31.08 -15.87
CA ALA A 529 -0.81 32.22 -15.87
C ALA A 529 0.18 32.18 -17.05
N GLY A 530 0.63 30.99 -17.47
CA GLY A 530 1.45 30.80 -18.67
C GLY A 530 0.71 31.19 -19.96
N ALA A 531 -0.59 30.87 -20.05
CA ALA A 531 -1.41 31.17 -21.22
C ALA A 531 -1.82 32.65 -21.35
N LEU A 532 -2.07 33.33 -20.22
CA LEU A 532 -2.58 34.71 -20.18
C LEU A 532 -1.53 35.77 -19.80
N GLY A 533 -0.42 35.35 -19.19
CA GLY A 533 0.45 36.20 -18.40
C GLY A 533 -0.19 36.60 -17.06
N TRP A 534 0.63 36.81 -16.02
CA TRP A 534 0.14 37.14 -14.65
C TRP A 534 -0.78 38.36 -14.60
N ARG A 535 -0.49 39.40 -15.39
CA ARG A 535 -1.35 40.60 -15.48
C ARG A 535 -2.68 40.33 -16.18
N GLY A 536 -2.67 39.47 -17.20
CA GLY A 536 -3.88 39.08 -17.92
C GLY A 536 -4.79 38.17 -17.08
N LEU A 537 -4.19 37.29 -16.28
CA LEU A 537 -4.91 36.46 -15.32
C LEU A 537 -5.58 37.32 -14.23
N HIS A 538 -4.87 38.30 -13.68
CA HIS A 538 -5.42 39.22 -12.69
C HIS A 538 -6.61 40.01 -13.24
N ALA A 539 -6.47 40.62 -14.43
CA ALA A 539 -7.55 41.39 -15.05
C ALA A 539 -8.78 40.52 -15.39
N LEU A 540 -8.57 39.26 -15.76
CA LEU A 540 -9.67 38.32 -16.02
C LEU A 540 -10.48 38.01 -14.75
N LEU A 541 -9.78 37.71 -13.65
CA LEU A 541 -10.41 37.38 -12.38
C LEU A 541 -11.15 38.58 -11.76
N GLU A 542 -10.66 39.81 -11.96
CA GLU A 542 -11.36 41.04 -11.52
C GLU A 542 -12.71 41.25 -12.24
N THR A 543 -12.86 40.76 -13.48
CA THR A 543 -14.07 40.93 -14.30
C THR A 543 -15.12 39.84 -14.11
N ALA A 544 -14.75 38.69 -13.55
CA ALA A 544 -15.71 37.67 -13.14
C ALA A 544 -16.44 38.18 -11.88
N ALA A 545 -17.77 38.04 -11.83
CA ALA A 545 -18.56 38.51 -10.69
C ALA A 545 -18.02 37.90 -9.37
N ASP A 546 -17.77 38.74 -8.36
CA ASP A 546 -16.99 38.51 -7.11
C ASP A 546 -15.45 38.59 -7.21
N GLY A 547 -14.93 39.29 -8.22
CA GLY A 547 -13.50 39.36 -8.58
C GLY A 547 -12.48 39.87 -7.56
N ALA A 548 -12.88 40.47 -6.42
CA ALA A 548 -11.93 40.82 -5.36
C ALA A 548 -11.54 39.61 -4.48
N SER A 549 -12.47 38.67 -4.22
CA SER A 549 -12.21 37.46 -3.42
C SER A 549 -11.46 36.41 -4.23
N ALA A 550 -11.82 36.24 -5.50
CA ALA A 550 -11.21 35.23 -6.37
C ALA A 550 -9.74 35.53 -6.70
N VAL A 551 -9.36 36.80 -6.84
CA VAL A 551 -7.95 37.20 -7.05
C VAL A 551 -7.11 36.91 -5.80
N ASP A 552 -7.60 37.27 -4.61
CA ASP A 552 -6.90 37.02 -3.35
C ASP A 552 -6.82 35.51 -3.02
N GLU A 553 -7.86 34.73 -3.31
CA GLU A 553 -7.90 33.27 -3.13
C GLU A 553 -6.96 32.53 -4.09
N VAL A 554 -6.93 32.91 -5.38
CA VAL A 554 -6.02 32.35 -6.38
C VAL A 554 -4.58 32.80 -6.13
N ALA A 555 -4.37 34.05 -5.69
CA ALA A 555 -3.07 34.55 -5.26
C ALA A 555 -2.57 33.82 -4.00
N SER A 556 -3.44 33.49 -3.04
CA SER A 556 -3.12 32.66 -1.87
C SER A 556 -2.72 31.24 -2.27
N ALA A 557 -3.40 30.65 -3.26
CA ALA A 557 -3.06 29.31 -3.79
C ALA A 557 -1.71 29.26 -4.53
N VAL A 558 -1.25 30.38 -5.09
CA VAL A 558 0.03 30.50 -5.82
C VAL A 558 1.16 31.05 -4.95
N ALA A 559 0.86 31.85 -3.93
CA ALA A 559 1.82 32.48 -3.05
C ALA A 559 2.19 31.57 -1.87
N LEU A 560 3.48 31.25 -1.83
CA LEU A 560 4.39 30.92 -0.70
C LEU A 560 4.08 31.59 0.68
N ARG A 561 2.85 31.53 1.19
CA ARG A 561 2.50 31.91 2.57
C ARG A 561 1.47 30.96 3.15
N ALA A 562 1.80 30.43 4.32
CA ALA A 562 0.91 29.67 5.19
C ALA A 562 -0.25 30.55 5.70
N PRO A 563 -1.42 29.95 6.05
CA PRO A 563 -1.67 28.50 6.12
C PRO A 563 -2.11 27.88 4.79
N PHE A 564 -1.85 26.58 4.66
CA PHE A 564 -2.23 25.75 3.53
C PHE A 564 -3.75 25.67 3.42
N ALA A 565 -4.30 26.09 2.29
CA ALA A 565 -5.73 25.96 2.03
C ALA A 565 -6.14 24.49 1.91
N THR A 566 -7.27 24.14 2.52
CA THR A 566 -7.83 22.78 2.45
C THR A 566 -8.44 22.49 1.08
N ALA A 567 -8.79 21.22 0.85
CA ALA A 567 -9.41 20.76 -0.38
C ALA A 567 -10.67 21.51 -0.79
N ASP A 568 -11.56 21.67 0.19
CA ASP A 568 -12.83 22.36 0.01
C ASP A 568 -12.66 23.86 -0.16
N GLU A 569 -11.57 24.44 0.38
CA GLU A 569 -11.26 25.86 0.21
C GLU A 569 -10.73 26.18 -1.20
N LEU A 570 -9.97 25.26 -1.82
CA LEU A 570 -9.40 25.49 -3.16
C LEU A 570 -10.34 25.13 -4.31
N ALA A 571 -11.34 24.29 -4.06
CA ALA A 571 -12.23 23.81 -5.12
C ALA A 571 -13.11 24.92 -5.75
N PRO A 572 -13.83 25.76 -4.98
CA PRO A 572 -14.60 26.88 -5.54
C PRO A 572 -13.76 27.87 -6.37
N PRO A 573 -12.61 28.40 -5.89
CA PRO A 573 -11.79 29.31 -6.68
C PRO A 573 -11.25 28.66 -7.96
N THR A 574 -10.99 27.35 -7.95
CA THR A 574 -10.57 26.63 -9.16
C THR A 574 -11.69 26.55 -10.20
N VAL A 575 -12.92 26.24 -9.78
CA VAL A 575 -14.08 26.22 -10.68
C VAL A 575 -14.31 27.62 -11.26
N HIS A 576 -14.27 28.68 -10.44
CA HIS A 576 -14.42 30.06 -10.91
C HIS A 576 -13.33 30.46 -11.92
N LEU A 577 -12.07 30.07 -11.69
CA LEU A 577 -10.99 30.30 -12.64
C LEU A 577 -11.28 29.63 -14.00
N LEU A 578 -11.73 28.37 -14.00
CA LEU A 578 -12.07 27.65 -15.22
C LEU A 578 -13.29 28.25 -15.93
N GLU A 579 -14.30 28.70 -15.19
CA GLU A 579 -15.46 29.42 -15.72
C GLU A 579 -15.05 30.74 -16.38
N ALA A 580 -14.20 31.52 -15.73
CA ALA A 580 -13.67 32.77 -16.26
C ALA A 580 -12.88 32.54 -17.56
N LEU A 581 -12.04 31.49 -17.60
CA LEU A 581 -11.31 31.10 -18.80
C LEU A 581 -12.25 30.67 -19.94
N ALA A 582 -13.25 29.84 -19.61
CA ALA A 582 -14.23 29.32 -20.57
C ALA A 582 -15.17 30.41 -21.11
N SER A 583 -15.36 31.52 -20.37
CA SER A 583 -16.19 32.65 -20.80
C SER A 583 -15.55 33.48 -21.93
N GLN A 584 -14.22 33.50 -22.01
CA GLN A 584 -13.49 34.23 -23.07
C GLN A 584 -13.34 33.40 -24.35
N SER A 585 -13.06 32.11 -24.20
CA SER A 585 -12.92 31.17 -25.30
C SER A 585 -13.24 29.77 -24.80
N PRO A 586 -13.75 28.85 -25.64
CA PRO A 586 -13.83 27.44 -25.30
C PRO A 586 -12.50 26.92 -24.72
N LEU A 587 -12.59 26.07 -23.71
CA LEU A 587 -11.43 25.59 -22.95
C LEU A 587 -11.27 24.08 -23.09
N VAL A 588 -10.03 23.62 -23.27
CA VAL A 588 -9.64 22.22 -23.20
C VAL A 588 -8.77 22.04 -21.95
N VAL A 589 -9.21 21.21 -21.02
CA VAL A 589 -8.48 20.89 -19.79
C VAL A 589 -8.00 19.45 -19.88
N VAL A 590 -6.70 19.25 -20.01
CA VAL A 590 -6.08 17.92 -20.06
C VAL A 590 -5.69 17.51 -18.64
N LEU A 591 -6.25 16.41 -18.13
CA LEU A 591 -5.89 15.81 -16.85
C LEU A 591 -4.96 14.62 -17.11
N ASP A 592 -3.65 14.86 -17.04
CA ASP A 592 -2.62 13.84 -17.28
C ASP A 592 -2.47 12.93 -16.06
N ASP A 593 -2.32 11.63 -16.30
CA ASP A 593 -2.17 10.58 -15.30
C ASP A 593 -3.29 10.54 -14.21
N LEU A 594 -4.55 10.76 -14.60
CA LEU A 594 -5.74 10.84 -13.71
C LEU A 594 -5.91 9.65 -12.73
N HIS A 595 -5.36 8.47 -13.03
CA HIS A 595 -5.35 7.33 -12.11
C HIS A 595 -4.70 7.60 -10.73
N TRP A 596 -3.83 8.62 -10.63
CA TRP A 596 -3.23 9.03 -9.36
C TRP A 596 -4.08 10.02 -8.56
N ALA A 597 -5.20 10.50 -9.10
CA ALA A 597 -6.05 11.45 -8.39
C ALA A 597 -6.62 10.85 -7.10
N ASP A 598 -6.60 11.65 -6.03
CA ASP A 598 -7.28 11.33 -4.78
C ASP A 598 -8.79 11.67 -4.85
N ALA A 599 -9.54 11.25 -3.83
CA ALA A 599 -10.97 11.48 -3.76
C ALA A 599 -11.34 12.98 -3.77
N ALA A 600 -10.48 13.83 -3.21
CA ALA A 600 -10.69 15.27 -3.14
C ALA A 600 -10.59 15.92 -4.53
N PHE A 601 -9.58 15.55 -5.32
CA PHE A 601 -9.42 16.03 -6.69
C PHE A 601 -10.50 15.46 -7.63
N LEU A 602 -10.90 14.19 -7.45
CA LEU A 602 -12.04 13.64 -8.20
C LEU A 602 -13.34 14.41 -7.89
N GLY A 603 -13.56 14.79 -6.63
CA GLY A 603 -14.68 15.67 -6.25
C GLY A 603 -14.60 17.05 -6.92
N LEU A 604 -13.40 17.62 -7.13
CA LEU A 604 -13.24 18.83 -7.93
C LEU A 604 -13.60 18.61 -9.41
N VAL A 605 -13.16 17.50 -10.02
CA VAL A 605 -13.52 17.16 -11.40
C VAL A 605 -15.05 17.10 -11.57
N GLU A 606 -15.76 16.48 -10.62
CA GLU A 606 -17.22 16.44 -10.60
C GLU A 606 -17.86 17.83 -10.49
N ARG A 607 -17.30 18.73 -9.66
CA ARG A 607 -17.76 20.13 -9.59
C ARG A 607 -17.53 20.88 -10.91
N VAL A 608 -16.42 20.64 -11.59
CA VAL A 608 -16.15 21.21 -12.92
C VAL A 608 -17.11 20.64 -13.96
N GLU A 609 -17.53 19.37 -13.87
CA GLU A 609 -18.55 18.81 -14.78
C GLU A 609 -19.93 19.47 -14.61
N ALA A 610 -20.22 19.99 -13.42
CA ALA A 610 -21.48 20.67 -13.11
C ALA A 610 -21.48 22.18 -13.41
N MET A 611 -20.33 22.76 -13.78
CA MET A 611 -20.19 24.21 -14.00
C MET A 611 -20.80 24.65 -15.35
N LYS A 612 -20.92 25.97 -15.57
CA LYS A 612 -21.33 26.51 -16.88
C LYS A 612 -20.09 26.86 -17.72
N GLY A 613 -20.12 26.56 -19.01
CA GLY A 613 -19.05 26.94 -19.92
C GLY A 613 -18.70 25.86 -20.93
N SER A 614 -18.12 26.28 -22.05
CA SER A 614 -17.70 25.38 -23.12
C SER A 614 -16.35 24.74 -22.77
N VAL A 615 -16.37 23.64 -22.00
CA VAL A 615 -15.16 22.96 -21.53
C VAL A 615 -15.10 21.51 -22.03
N LEU A 616 -13.99 21.10 -22.64
CA LEU A 616 -13.64 19.69 -22.84
C LEU A 616 -12.67 19.26 -21.73
N LEU A 617 -13.12 18.38 -20.84
CA LEU A 617 -12.28 17.71 -19.84
C LEU A 617 -11.73 16.42 -20.44
N LEU A 618 -10.42 16.38 -20.73
CA LEU A 618 -9.74 15.23 -21.29
C LEU A 618 -8.92 14.51 -20.23
N GLY A 619 -9.45 13.43 -19.66
CA GLY A 619 -8.75 12.61 -18.68
C GLY A 619 -7.86 11.57 -19.34
N LEU A 620 -6.57 11.50 -18.97
CA LEU A 620 -5.64 10.48 -19.45
C LEU A 620 -5.31 9.53 -18.30
N MET A 621 -5.57 8.24 -18.46
CA MET A 621 -5.27 7.26 -17.40
C MET A 621 -4.78 5.92 -17.94
N ARG A 622 -4.20 5.14 -17.02
CA ARG A 622 -3.80 3.74 -17.24
C ARG A 622 -4.92 2.84 -16.73
N PRO A 623 -5.12 1.63 -17.29
CA PRO A 623 -6.05 0.68 -16.71
C PRO A 623 -5.56 0.29 -15.31
N ASP A 624 -6.33 0.65 -14.28
CA ASP A 624 -6.07 0.34 -12.88
C ASP A 624 -7.35 -0.23 -12.24
N ASP A 625 -7.21 -1.29 -11.46
CA ASP A 625 -8.33 -1.95 -10.77
C ASP A 625 -8.88 -1.10 -9.61
N LYS A 626 -8.08 -0.16 -9.09
CA LYS A 626 -8.44 0.68 -7.92
C LYS A 626 -9.27 1.90 -8.28
N THR A 627 -9.06 2.45 -9.48
CA THR A 627 -9.69 3.69 -9.93
C THR A 627 -10.32 3.42 -11.29
N PRO A 628 -11.54 2.84 -11.34
CA PRO A 628 -12.18 2.53 -12.60
C PRO A 628 -12.35 3.79 -13.44
N ALA A 629 -12.24 3.66 -14.76
CA ALA A 629 -12.52 4.77 -15.66
C ALA A 629 -13.98 5.22 -15.47
N THR A 630 -14.18 6.36 -14.82
CA THR A 630 -15.50 6.96 -14.62
C THR A 630 -15.78 8.01 -15.67
N GLY A 631 -17.07 8.21 -15.99
CA GLY A 631 -17.55 9.20 -16.95
C GLY A 631 -18.36 8.60 -18.11
N PRO A 632 -19.09 9.43 -18.86
CA PRO A 632 -20.02 8.96 -19.91
C PRO A 632 -19.32 8.51 -21.20
N ASP A 633 -18.13 9.03 -21.50
CA ASP A 633 -17.38 8.73 -22.72
C ASP A 633 -15.96 8.24 -22.38
N VAL A 634 -15.74 6.94 -22.51
CA VAL A 634 -14.44 6.28 -22.29
C VAL A 634 -13.88 5.81 -23.62
N LEU A 635 -12.64 6.21 -23.94
CA LEU A 635 -11.93 5.86 -25.16
C LEU A 635 -10.73 4.97 -24.83
N GLN A 636 -10.78 3.71 -25.23
CA GLN A 636 -9.68 2.76 -25.04
C GLN A 636 -8.69 2.86 -26.20
N LEU A 637 -7.40 3.05 -25.90
CA LEU A 637 -6.32 3.01 -26.89
C LEU A 637 -5.72 1.61 -26.97
N GLU A 638 -5.87 1.01 -28.15
CA GLU A 638 -5.28 -0.28 -28.49
C GLU A 638 -3.86 -0.13 -29.07
N PRO A 639 -2.99 -1.15 -28.98
CA PRO A 639 -1.69 -1.16 -29.66
C PRO A 639 -1.81 -0.87 -31.16
N LEU A 640 -0.83 -0.15 -31.71
CA LEU A 640 -0.72 0.10 -33.14
C LEU A 640 -0.50 -1.23 -33.89
N GLN A 641 -1.00 -1.30 -35.12
CA GLN A 641 -0.69 -2.42 -35.99
C GLN A 641 0.78 -2.36 -36.42
N ASP A 642 1.37 -3.51 -36.77
CA ASP A 642 2.76 -3.60 -37.23
C ASP A 642 3.05 -2.66 -38.41
N SER A 643 2.08 -2.50 -39.33
CA SER A 643 2.16 -1.55 -40.43
C SER A 643 2.24 -0.09 -39.96
N ASP A 644 1.59 0.25 -38.86
CA ASP A 644 1.51 1.60 -38.32
C ASP A 644 2.75 1.94 -37.52
N VAL A 645 3.29 0.96 -36.78
CA VAL A 645 4.62 1.07 -36.17
C VAL A 645 5.68 1.26 -37.25
N ALA A 646 5.62 0.50 -38.35
CA ALA A 646 6.56 0.68 -39.46
C ALA A 646 6.45 2.09 -40.06
N ARG A 647 5.23 2.61 -40.27
CA ARG A 647 5.00 3.98 -40.74
C ARG A 647 5.57 5.03 -39.77
N LEU A 648 5.37 4.86 -38.47
CA LEU A 648 5.91 5.74 -37.43
C LEU A 648 7.44 5.78 -37.47
N VAL A 649 8.09 4.61 -37.52
CA VAL A 649 9.55 4.48 -37.56
C VAL A 649 10.11 5.10 -38.84
N VAL A 650 9.54 4.79 -40.00
CA VAL A 650 9.97 5.37 -41.29
C VAL A 650 9.81 6.88 -41.30
N GLY A 651 8.68 7.40 -40.79
CA GLY A 651 8.41 8.83 -40.71
C GLY A 651 9.44 9.59 -39.88
N GLN A 652 10.04 8.96 -38.86
CA GLN A 652 11.07 9.55 -37.99
C GLN A 652 12.50 9.45 -38.56
N GLY A 653 12.66 9.07 -39.82
CA GLY A 653 13.98 8.83 -40.42
C GLY A 653 14.54 7.45 -40.08
N GLY A 654 13.66 6.44 -40.06
CA GLY A 654 13.94 5.05 -39.71
C GLY A 654 15.15 4.40 -40.40
N PRO A 655 15.62 3.24 -39.90
CA PRO A 655 16.87 2.61 -40.34
C PRO A 655 16.86 2.26 -41.83
N ALA A 656 18.02 2.37 -42.48
CA ALA A 656 18.18 2.15 -43.93
C ALA A 656 17.94 0.69 -44.37
N THR A 657 17.99 -0.28 -43.46
CA THR A 657 17.85 -1.71 -43.78
C THR A 657 16.47 -2.26 -43.39
N PRO A 658 15.81 -3.05 -44.28
CA PRO A 658 14.56 -3.74 -43.96
C PRO A 658 14.63 -4.75 -42.81
N GLY A 659 15.84 -5.15 -42.39
CA GLY A 659 16.06 -6.05 -41.26
C GLY A 659 15.87 -5.34 -39.92
N ALA A 660 16.50 -4.17 -39.75
CA ALA A 660 16.37 -3.37 -38.53
C ALA A 660 14.94 -2.86 -38.33
N LEU A 661 14.26 -2.41 -39.39
CA LEU A 661 12.85 -2.00 -39.31
C LEU A 661 11.95 -3.15 -38.82
N ARG A 662 12.10 -4.36 -39.40
CA ARG A 662 11.36 -5.54 -38.95
C ARG A 662 11.62 -5.84 -37.48
N ARG A 663 12.88 -5.71 -37.04
CA ARG A 663 13.25 -5.93 -35.64
C ARG A 663 12.63 -4.89 -34.70
N ILE A 664 12.60 -3.61 -35.07
CA ILE A 664 11.93 -2.57 -34.28
C ILE A 664 10.44 -2.86 -34.14
N VAL A 665 9.77 -3.18 -35.25
CA VAL A 665 8.33 -3.49 -35.26
C VAL A 665 8.02 -4.69 -34.35
N GLU A 666 8.78 -5.78 -34.51
CA GLU A 666 8.65 -6.99 -33.70
C GLU A 666 8.89 -6.71 -32.20
N LEU A 667 9.92 -5.93 -31.88
CA LEU A 667 10.25 -5.58 -30.49
C LEU A 667 9.25 -4.58 -29.89
N ALA A 668 8.65 -3.70 -30.68
CA ALA A 668 7.74 -2.66 -30.19
C ALA A 668 6.33 -3.18 -29.90
N GLN A 669 5.89 -4.26 -30.57
CA GLN A 669 4.56 -4.88 -30.44
C GLN A 669 3.41 -3.86 -30.37
N GLY A 670 3.42 -2.90 -31.30
CA GLY A 670 2.37 -1.87 -31.36
C GLY A 670 2.49 -0.73 -30.35
N ASN A 671 3.50 -0.71 -29.46
CA ASN A 671 3.73 0.40 -28.53
C ASN A 671 4.59 1.49 -29.19
N PRO A 672 4.04 2.70 -29.45
CA PRO A 672 4.78 3.79 -30.10
C PRO A 672 6.04 4.20 -29.35
N LEU A 673 5.97 4.29 -28.00
CA LEU A 673 7.12 4.68 -27.19
C LEU A 673 8.27 3.68 -27.34
N TYR A 674 7.98 2.38 -27.39
CA TYR A 674 9.03 1.38 -27.58
C TYR A 674 9.68 1.51 -28.96
N ALA A 675 8.88 1.72 -30.00
CA ALA A 675 9.39 1.95 -31.35
C ALA A 675 10.31 3.18 -31.44
N GLU A 676 9.90 4.30 -30.84
CA GLU A 676 10.70 5.54 -30.81
C GLU A 676 12.00 5.39 -30.03
N GLN A 677 11.96 4.71 -28.87
CA GLN A 677 13.17 4.48 -28.08
C GLN A 677 14.14 3.56 -28.82
N LEU A 678 13.64 2.46 -29.41
CA LEU A 678 14.44 1.52 -30.20
C LEU A 678 15.06 2.20 -31.43
N LEU A 679 14.29 3.06 -32.12
CA LEU A 679 14.81 3.87 -33.21
C LEU A 679 15.92 4.82 -32.72
N ALA A 680 15.70 5.51 -31.60
CA ALA A 680 16.67 6.45 -31.05
C ALA A 680 17.99 5.79 -30.58
N ALA A 681 17.97 4.47 -30.32
CA ALA A 681 19.17 3.70 -30.01
C ALA A 681 19.78 2.96 -31.21
N SER A 682 19.14 2.99 -32.38
CA SER A 682 19.70 2.41 -33.61
C SER A 682 20.71 3.40 -34.20
N GLU A 683 21.97 3.32 -33.79
CA GLU A 683 23.07 4.00 -34.50
C GLU A 683 23.43 3.21 -35.78
N ASP A 684 23.64 3.92 -36.90
CA ASP A 684 24.03 3.37 -38.21
C ASP A 684 23.14 2.25 -38.82
N GLY A 685 21.91 2.11 -38.32
CA GLY A 685 20.92 1.15 -38.85
C GLY A 685 21.07 -0.28 -38.31
N GLU A 686 21.86 -0.48 -37.26
CA GLU A 686 21.91 -1.74 -36.50
C GLU A 686 21.36 -1.54 -35.08
N LEU A 687 20.65 -2.56 -34.57
CA LEU A 687 20.01 -2.57 -33.26
C LEU A 687 20.70 -3.59 -32.37
N ASP A 688 21.89 -3.22 -31.89
CA ASP A 688 22.74 -4.13 -31.13
C ASP A 688 22.32 -4.25 -29.65
N THR A 689 21.70 -3.20 -29.08
CA THR A 689 21.33 -3.17 -27.65
C THR A 689 20.03 -2.42 -27.39
N ILE A 690 19.33 -2.80 -26.32
CA ILE A 690 18.14 -2.08 -25.86
C ILE A 690 18.54 -0.74 -25.23
N PRO A 691 17.84 0.37 -25.54
CA PRO A 691 18.06 1.67 -24.92
C PRO A 691 17.92 1.63 -23.40
N ALA A 692 18.81 2.34 -22.71
CA ALA A 692 18.83 2.50 -21.25
C ALA A 692 17.49 2.99 -20.66
N SER A 693 16.75 3.83 -21.37
CA SER A 693 15.43 4.35 -21.00
C SER A 693 14.37 3.24 -20.96
N LEU A 694 14.41 2.33 -21.94
CA LEU A 694 13.48 1.21 -22.06
C LEU A 694 13.76 0.15 -20.99
N VAL A 695 15.04 -0.11 -20.70
CA VAL A 695 15.45 -0.95 -19.55
C VAL A 695 14.88 -0.36 -18.25
N GLY A 696 14.97 0.95 -18.04
CA GLY A 696 14.41 1.62 -16.86
C GLY A 696 12.89 1.41 -16.71
N LEU A 697 12.12 1.61 -17.79
CA LEU A 697 10.66 1.38 -17.79
C LEU A 697 10.30 -0.07 -17.45
N LEU A 698 11.07 -1.04 -17.95
CA LEU A 698 10.81 -2.45 -17.70
C LEU A 698 11.31 -2.92 -16.34
N SER A 699 12.40 -2.35 -15.83
CA SER A 699 12.87 -2.57 -14.46
C SER A 699 11.82 -2.16 -13.43
N MET A 700 11.16 -1.01 -13.59
CA MET A 700 10.05 -0.62 -12.71
C MET A 700 8.90 -1.64 -12.72
N ARG A 701 8.61 -2.21 -13.90
CA ARG A 701 7.57 -3.23 -14.02
C ARG A 701 8.03 -4.48 -13.25
N LEU A 702 9.26 -4.94 -13.47
CA LEU A 702 9.85 -6.07 -12.76
C LEU A 702 9.89 -5.87 -11.23
N ASP A 703 10.09 -4.64 -10.73
CA ASP A 703 10.14 -4.34 -9.30
C ASP A 703 8.78 -4.52 -8.59
N ARG A 704 7.67 -4.54 -9.33
CA ARG A 704 6.33 -4.86 -8.78
C ARG A 704 6.14 -6.37 -8.53
N LEU A 705 7.12 -7.20 -8.90
CA LEU A 705 7.12 -8.63 -8.65
C LEU A 705 7.75 -8.95 -7.29
N GLY A 706 7.18 -9.94 -6.61
CA GLY A 706 7.78 -10.51 -5.41
C GLY A 706 9.16 -11.11 -5.69
N PRO A 707 10.05 -11.26 -4.69
CA PRO A 707 11.41 -11.77 -4.88
C PRO A 707 11.44 -13.15 -5.54
N GLY A 708 10.55 -14.07 -5.14
CA GLY A 708 10.46 -15.39 -5.77
C GLY A 708 9.94 -15.36 -7.21
N GLU A 709 8.97 -14.49 -7.50
CA GLU A 709 8.46 -14.26 -8.87
C GLU A 709 9.57 -13.71 -9.78
N ARG A 710 10.38 -12.77 -9.27
CA ARG A 710 11.53 -12.20 -10.00
C ARG A 710 12.57 -13.25 -10.31
N ASP A 711 12.91 -14.11 -9.36
CA ASP A 711 13.93 -15.14 -9.56
C ASP A 711 13.48 -16.23 -10.54
N VAL A 712 12.20 -16.62 -10.48
CA VAL A 712 11.57 -17.51 -11.49
C VAL A 712 11.62 -16.87 -12.88
N LEU A 713 11.23 -15.59 -13.01
CA LEU A 713 11.24 -14.87 -14.28
C LEU A 713 12.67 -14.68 -14.83
N ARG A 714 13.66 -14.43 -13.96
CA ARG A 714 15.08 -14.32 -14.32
C ARG A 714 15.64 -15.65 -14.83
N CYS A 715 15.32 -16.77 -14.18
CA CYS A 715 15.73 -18.09 -14.66
C CYS A 715 15.06 -18.43 -16.00
N ALA A 716 13.75 -18.13 -16.13
CA ALA A 716 13.03 -18.29 -17.38
C ALA A 716 13.63 -17.48 -18.54
N SER A 717 14.22 -16.31 -18.25
CA SER A 717 14.80 -15.43 -19.27
C SER A 717 16.00 -16.04 -20.01
N VAL A 718 16.66 -17.07 -19.47
CA VAL A 718 17.83 -17.70 -20.10
C VAL A 718 17.45 -18.55 -21.33
N GLY A 719 16.24 -19.12 -21.33
CA GLY A 719 15.74 -19.98 -22.40
C GLY A 719 15.19 -19.25 -23.63
N GLY A 720 15.17 -17.92 -23.62
CA GLY A 720 14.57 -17.11 -24.69
C GLY A 720 13.11 -16.75 -24.42
N LEU A 721 12.32 -16.59 -25.48
CA LEU A 721 10.93 -16.13 -25.40
C LEU A 721 9.96 -17.17 -24.83
N ASP A 722 10.18 -18.45 -25.13
CA ASP A 722 9.38 -19.55 -24.61
C ASP A 722 9.97 -20.02 -23.28
N VAL A 723 9.10 -20.27 -22.31
CA VAL A 723 9.48 -20.68 -20.96
C VAL A 723 9.49 -22.20 -20.88
N ASP A 724 10.69 -22.78 -20.82
CA ASP A 724 10.87 -24.19 -20.47
C ASP A 724 10.73 -24.37 -18.96
N LEU A 725 9.58 -24.91 -18.54
CA LEU A 725 9.24 -25.15 -17.14
C LEU A 725 10.24 -26.05 -16.42
N ASP A 726 10.76 -27.05 -17.12
CA ASP A 726 11.69 -28.00 -16.52
C ASP A 726 13.10 -27.41 -16.45
N ALA A 727 13.48 -26.52 -17.39
CA ALA A 727 14.68 -25.72 -17.26
C ALA A 727 14.61 -24.76 -16.06
N VAL A 728 13.47 -24.10 -15.83
CA VAL A 728 13.28 -23.23 -14.66
C VAL A 728 13.41 -24.02 -13.34
N ARG A 729 12.86 -25.24 -13.29
CA ARG A 729 12.98 -26.15 -12.14
C ARG A 729 14.42 -26.55 -11.83
N ASP A 730 15.21 -26.82 -12.86
CA ASP A 730 16.61 -27.23 -12.70
C ASP A 730 17.55 -26.07 -12.33
N LEU A 731 17.25 -24.86 -12.82
CA LEU A 731 18.09 -23.67 -12.62
C LEU A 731 17.93 -23.05 -11.24
N LEU A 732 16.77 -23.25 -10.59
CA LEU A 732 16.49 -22.79 -9.24
C LEU A 732 16.93 -23.84 -8.19
N PRO A 733 17.26 -23.42 -6.95
CA PRO A 733 17.54 -24.35 -5.87
C PRO A 733 16.36 -25.30 -5.61
N PRO A 734 16.60 -26.53 -5.11
CA PRO A 734 15.53 -27.51 -4.84
C PRO A 734 14.42 -26.96 -3.92
N GLU A 735 14.78 -26.05 -3.01
CA GLU A 735 13.87 -25.36 -2.09
C GLU A 735 12.83 -24.48 -2.79
N ALA A 736 13.11 -24.03 -4.02
CA ALA A 736 12.20 -23.23 -4.82
C ALA A 736 11.09 -24.05 -5.50
N ALA A 737 11.31 -25.36 -5.71
CA ALA A 737 10.43 -26.22 -6.50
C ALA A 737 8.93 -26.17 -6.12
N PRO A 738 8.53 -26.10 -4.83
CA PRO A 738 7.12 -26.01 -4.44
C PRO A 738 6.44 -24.71 -4.86
N PHE A 739 7.20 -23.65 -5.14
CA PHE A 739 6.68 -22.30 -5.39
C PHE A 739 6.65 -21.92 -6.87
N ILE A 740 7.34 -22.69 -7.74
CA ILE A 740 7.51 -22.34 -9.16
C ILE A 740 6.16 -22.19 -9.88
N VAL A 741 5.24 -23.15 -9.70
CA VAL A 741 3.91 -23.10 -10.36
C VAL A 741 3.12 -21.87 -9.90
N THR A 742 3.05 -21.62 -8.59
CA THR A 742 2.38 -20.45 -8.02
C THR A 742 2.96 -19.14 -8.55
N HIS A 743 4.29 -19.04 -8.68
CA HIS A 743 4.94 -17.85 -9.23
C HIS A 743 4.68 -17.68 -10.73
N LEU A 744 4.65 -18.75 -11.50
CA LEU A 744 4.32 -18.69 -12.92
C LEU A 744 2.86 -18.24 -13.13
N ASP A 745 1.92 -18.74 -12.33
CA ASP A 745 0.53 -18.30 -12.36
C ASP A 745 0.40 -16.81 -12.01
N ALA A 746 1.15 -16.34 -11.00
CA ALA A 746 1.21 -14.92 -10.65
C ALA A 746 1.81 -14.07 -11.79
N LEU A 747 2.85 -14.56 -12.46
CA LEU A 747 3.48 -13.90 -13.61
C LEU A 747 2.54 -13.84 -14.83
N VAL A 748 1.70 -14.86 -15.06
CA VAL A 748 0.65 -14.83 -16.08
C VAL A 748 -0.42 -13.80 -15.71
N LYS A 749 -0.93 -13.82 -14.47
CA LYS A 749 -1.93 -12.87 -13.98
C LYS A 749 -1.44 -11.42 -14.07
N LYS A 750 -0.17 -11.18 -13.75
CA LYS A 750 0.50 -9.87 -13.85
C LYS A 750 0.96 -9.52 -15.28
N ARG A 751 0.64 -10.35 -16.28
CA ARG A 751 0.96 -10.16 -17.70
C ARG A 751 2.46 -10.02 -18.00
N PHE A 752 3.31 -10.75 -17.28
CA PHE A 752 4.72 -10.95 -17.63
C PHE A 752 4.91 -12.15 -18.53
N LEU A 753 4.09 -13.19 -18.31
CA LEU A 753 4.00 -14.37 -19.15
C LEU A 753 2.60 -14.44 -19.79
N ALA A 754 2.49 -15.14 -20.90
CA ALA A 754 1.25 -15.42 -21.63
C ALA A 754 1.23 -16.88 -22.08
N GLY A 755 0.04 -17.36 -22.48
CA GLY A 755 -0.10 -18.67 -23.12
C GLY A 755 0.74 -18.76 -24.39
N GLY A 756 1.56 -19.80 -24.50
CA GLY A 756 2.36 -20.15 -25.66
C GLY A 756 1.62 -21.13 -26.58
N SER A 757 2.38 -21.77 -27.48
CA SER A 757 1.83 -22.82 -28.35
C SER A 757 1.73 -24.13 -27.55
N GLY A 758 0.54 -24.70 -27.39
CA GLY A 758 0.28 -25.85 -26.51
C GLY A 758 0.09 -25.45 -25.04
N ASP A 759 0.38 -26.35 -24.09
CA ASP A 759 0.33 -26.07 -22.63
C ASP A 759 1.55 -25.24 -22.13
N GLY A 760 2.33 -24.66 -23.04
CA GLY A 760 3.56 -23.90 -22.72
C GLY A 760 3.29 -22.45 -22.31
N LEU A 761 4.22 -21.87 -21.55
CA LEU A 761 4.23 -20.44 -21.22
C LEU A 761 5.27 -19.72 -22.08
N ARG A 762 5.02 -18.44 -22.41
CA ARG A 762 5.98 -17.57 -23.08
C ARG A 762 6.00 -16.20 -22.43
N PHE A 763 7.08 -15.44 -22.60
CA PHE A 763 7.09 -14.04 -22.19
C PHE A 763 6.01 -13.26 -22.94
N ALA A 764 5.21 -12.48 -22.21
CA ALA A 764 4.18 -11.63 -22.80
C ALA A 764 4.78 -10.61 -23.77
N HIS A 765 6.04 -10.23 -23.55
CA HIS A 765 6.77 -9.29 -24.37
C HIS A 765 8.27 -9.60 -24.41
N ILE A 766 8.91 -9.57 -25.57
CA ILE A 766 10.35 -9.86 -25.73
C ILE A 766 11.24 -8.94 -24.91
N LEU A 767 10.89 -7.65 -24.81
CA LEU A 767 11.68 -6.72 -24.00
C LEU A 767 11.64 -7.08 -22.49
N LEU A 768 10.56 -7.72 -21.98
CA LEU A 768 10.52 -8.18 -20.58
C LEU A 768 11.52 -9.31 -20.34
N GLN A 769 11.68 -10.22 -21.31
CA GLN A 769 12.69 -11.26 -21.26
C GLN A 769 14.09 -10.64 -21.21
N ILE A 770 14.38 -9.69 -22.10
CA ILE A 770 15.70 -9.07 -22.15
C ILE A 770 15.97 -8.25 -20.87
N ALA A 771 14.99 -7.51 -20.35
CA ALA A 771 15.11 -6.76 -19.10
C ALA A 771 15.35 -7.70 -17.90
N ALA A 772 14.61 -8.81 -17.80
CA ALA A 772 14.81 -9.82 -16.78
C ALA A 772 16.23 -10.42 -16.87
N TYR A 773 16.69 -10.75 -18.08
CA TYR A 773 18.03 -11.29 -18.33
C TYR A 773 19.14 -10.28 -17.98
N GLN A 774 18.97 -9.01 -18.32
CA GLN A 774 19.94 -7.96 -18.01
C GLN A 774 20.00 -7.58 -16.53
N SER A 775 18.94 -7.86 -15.76
CA SER A 775 18.93 -7.64 -14.31
C SER A 775 19.83 -8.61 -13.53
N LEU A 776 20.23 -9.73 -14.17
CA LEU A 776 21.18 -10.68 -13.61
C LEU A 776 22.60 -10.11 -13.59
N THR A 777 23.38 -10.42 -12.55
CA THR A 777 24.81 -10.08 -12.54
C THR A 777 25.55 -10.89 -13.61
N THR A 778 26.69 -10.39 -14.10
CA THR A 778 27.50 -11.13 -15.09
C THR A 778 27.86 -12.57 -14.64
N PRO A 779 28.29 -12.80 -13.37
CA PRO A 779 28.49 -14.16 -12.87
C PRO A 779 27.23 -15.03 -12.89
N ASP A 780 26.08 -14.49 -12.49
CA ASP A 780 24.82 -15.26 -12.46
C ASP A 780 24.35 -15.62 -13.88
N ARG A 781 24.49 -14.70 -14.84
CA ARG A 781 24.20 -14.98 -16.26
C ARG A 781 25.04 -16.13 -16.78
N MET A 782 26.35 -16.09 -16.58
CA MET A 782 27.25 -17.16 -17.04
C MET A 782 26.91 -18.50 -16.38
N ARG A 783 26.61 -18.50 -15.07
CA ARG A 783 26.22 -19.71 -14.33
C ARG A 783 24.93 -20.31 -14.88
N LEU A 784 23.88 -19.50 -15.02
CA LEU A 784 22.57 -19.96 -15.46
C LEU A 784 22.59 -20.38 -16.94
N GLN A 785 23.32 -19.65 -17.80
CA GLN A 785 23.51 -20.00 -19.21
C GLN A 785 24.21 -21.35 -19.37
N ALA A 786 25.32 -21.58 -18.67
CA ALA A 786 26.05 -22.84 -18.73
C ALA A 786 25.21 -24.03 -18.21
N ALA A 787 24.40 -23.81 -17.18
CA ALA A 787 23.49 -24.82 -16.65
C ALA A 787 22.36 -25.16 -17.64
N PHE A 788 21.81 -24.16 -18.34
CA PHE A 788 20.80 -24.34 -19.39
C PHE A 788 21.36 -25.13 -20.59
N GLU A 789 22.53 -24.75 -21.11
CA GLU A 789 23.20 -25.45 -22.23
C GLU A 789 23.60 -26.89 -21.88
N GLY A 790 24.07 -27.12 -20.64
CA GLY A 790 24.40 -28.44 -20.11
C GLY A 790 23.20 -29.38 -19.94
N ARG A 791 21.96 -28.87 -20.00
CA ARG A 791 20.72 -29.66 -20.00
C ARG A 791 20.27 -29.99 -21.42
N ALA A 792 20.31 -29.03 -22.33
CA ALA A 792 19.99 -29.24 -23.75
C ALA A 792 20.83 -30.37 -24.37
N THR A 793 22.09 -30.49 -23.93
CA THR A 793 23.01 -31.58 -24.32
C THR A 793 22.69 -32.93 -23.67
N ARG A 794 22.08 -32.97 -22.47
CA ARG A 794 21.69 -34.23 -21.79
C ARG A 794 20.38 -34.82 -22.30
N HIS A 795 19.42 -33.98 -22.68
CA HIS A 795 18.14 -34.42 -23.27
C HIS A 795 18.24 -34.75 -24.78
N SER A 796 19.34 -34.37 -25.45
CA SER A 796 19.61 -34.72 -26.85
C SER A 796 20.47 -35.97 -27.03
N ALA A 797 20.88 -36.65 -25.95
CA ALA A 797 21.59 -37.93 -26.04
C ALA A 797 20.60 -39.07 -26.35
N PRO A 798 20.80 -39.86 -27.43
CA PRO A 798 19.88 -40.92 -27.81
C PRO A 798 19.91 -42.07 -26.80
N LEU A 799 18.72 -42.52 -26.40
CA LEU A 799 18.50 -43.72 -25.58
C LEU A 799 19.00 -44.98 -26.30
N THR A 800 20.28 -45.32 -26.17
CA THR A 800 20.76 -46.69 -26.43
C THR A 800 20.64 -47.50 -25.14
N GLY A 801 19.52 -48.19 -24.97
CA GLY A 801 19.37 -49.19 -23.91
C GLY A 801 20.24 -50.42 -24.20
N PRO A 802 20.89 -51.03 -23.19
CA PRO A 802 21.58 -52.29 -23.40
C PRO A 802 20.54 -53.41 -23.51
N SER A 803 20.66 -54.21 -24.57
CA SER A 803 19.93 -55.47 -24.68
C SER A 803 20.54 -56.52 -23.75
N LYS A 804 19.64 -57.15 -22.98
CA LYS A 804 19.75 -58.34 -22.13
C LYS A 804 20.12 -58.14 -20.66
#